data_AF-A0A9X5C954-F1
#
_entry.id   AF-A0A9X5C954-F1
#
_cell.length_a   1.000
_cell.length_b   1.000
_cell.length_c   1.000
_cell.angle_alpha   90.00
_cell.angle_beta   90.00
_cell.angle_gamma   90.00
#
_symmetry.space_group_name_H-M   'P 1'
#
loop_
_entity.id
_entity.type
_entity.pdbx_description
1 polymer ?
#
loop_
_entity_poly.entity_id
_entity_poly.type
_entity_poly.pdbx_seq_one_letter_code
_entity_poly.pdbx_strand_id
1 'polypeptide(L)'
;MGKDLLAYVTVLKERETEGIDLVDPGKQGKAEYQKQIQEILSVENAPLGKWPSRFMHAFMQQTAINLAIGKGCSELYAENGNIFSVNGPPGTGKTTLLKEIVVSNIIERAILLSEYKNPEDAFEEHDFLRGEEPGNAYSKYTRHWYSLKNDEINRYSMLVTSCNNAAVENISKELPKKMTGDLSPLDGDPEELRGALAEVGRLFEPEESDVIETTCQGGKGSEKIQYRDIYFTKYAQELLDDTEVWGLVAAPLGRRSNLNQFYQKVLYPLGWDFYGKKETAPNRLPSYQKARKQFLRQLEIVREMQSALGKAGALSKRKAEAKASAARIEMESGRAIAEAEHNIKKGRAVLSELEKAKEQICANMLACKKAAEQAGTMRQSKREELSGVREKRKRALEKELEKRNSVSGIQKLFQKSKYKAAMKLAEEYGREAGELEAVISDLESELELLNQNAEEALTLSRQAEREYQSHRSETARYAQWISSEEEKAADHRKKIFQAQREAEMARKEYESEISQYTGAGRMDERVVIDESFVEKLLSKDIRTSTDAQVANPWFTQRYNREREKLFGYAMRMNKEFVVSSNHCRDNFVTLSHYWGLRIGDENERILFHQEDKELMVPALFQTLFLLVPVLSSTFASVGRLLKDITQPGVIGTLVVDEAGQAQPQMALGALYRSRRAVIVGDPKQVEPVVTDDLILLRKAYQDPTLKPYKKKTLSVQAFADGLNRFGTYLDNGTEYPEWVGCPLLVHRRCISPMYDISNEISYNGIMKQQTRPPKPEKAARFIYEKSQWINVKGEEKGNKNHFVEAQARKVCELLEIAFSKNPEPGIYIISPFTTVVAGIRKYIDQYCKENTGRTRINSRYILDHDQKKIGTVHTFQGKEADEVIFLLGCDPGEGAKGAVRWVNRNIVNVAATRAKFRLYVIGDEDAWKESACISAAKNIIDTFAIKEIKSILEQDLPEEERREALLKASAGLPSVTAFSTAEVEYEGDAVDYSIDTSGLIQGLNEEFLTTELTSSQLGKFGFDSGKALDQLSGRVRDNLLLGMKLYFLLEPVYRVNPGFDASCCAILFCKAMELRMKDCFLKSLQELFPEFKIRGMGKGRGTVALKDAKYEELTLGAFGVILRNHRAELGRRMQAAGNPQYDENWWRAFEARLQDCANRRNQCCHSGLFSWMDHLRLLADLFRVDKTKGRDPKIGGILFESAVGMGLSGSEQV
;
A
#
# COMPACT_ATOMS: atom_id res chain seq x y z
N MET A 1 13.57 -12.85 -23.46
CA MET A 1 14.03 -13.87 -22.49
C MET A 1 15.55 -13.96 -22.32
N GLY A 2 16.38 -14.09 -23.37
CA GLY A 2 17.85 -14.25 -23.19
C GLY A 2 18.53 -13.13 -22.38
N LYS A 3 18.20 -11.86 -22.66
CA LYS A 3 18.66 -10.70 -21.86
C LYS A 3 18.08 -10.72 -20.43
N ASP A 4 16.80 -11.06 -20.28
CA ASP A 4 16.12 -11.15 -18.98
C ASP A 4 16.73 -12.22 -18.08
N LEU A 5 17.14 -13.36 -18.66
CA LEU A 5 17.85 -14.42 -17.94
C LEU A 5 19.23 -13.96 -17.47
N LEU A 6 19.97 -13.23 -18.31
CA LEU A 6 21.25 -12.68 -17.90
C LEU A 6 21.06 -11.72 -16.72
N ALA A 7 20.10 -10.79 -16.83
CA ALA A 7 19.74 -9.87 -15.74
C ALA A 7 19.33 -10.63 -14.47
N TYR A 8 18.50 -11.69 -14.59
CA TYR A 8 18.12 -12.53 -13.46
C TYR A 8 19.32 -13.18 -12.78
N VAL A 9 20.29 -13.70 -13.54
CA VAL A 9 21.50 -14.29 -12.94
C VAL A 9 22.44 -13.20 -12.40
N THR A 10 22.45 -11.96 -12.92
CA THR A 10 23.35 -10.88 -12.49
C THR A 10 22.75 -9.90 -11.48
N VAL A 11 21.46 -10.03 -11.12
CA VAL A 11 20.69 -9.06 -10.30
C VAL A 11 21.35 -8.69 -8.96
N LEU A 12 22.14 -9.59 -8.36
CA LEU A 12 22.84 -9.28 -7.10
C LEU A 12 24.04 -8.33 -7.27
N LYS A 13 24.48 -8.04 -8.51
CA LYS A 13 25.61 -7.15 -8.85
C LYS A 13 25.16 -5.75 -9.25
N GLU A 14 23.95 -5.61 -9.79
CA GLU A 14 23.36 -4.35 -10.27
C GLU A 14 22.41 -3.83 -9.20
N ARG A 15 22.76 -2.74 -8.49
CA ARG A 15 22.01 -2.30 -7.30
C ARG A 15 21.38 -0.91 -7.37
N GLU A 16 21.36 -0.27 -8.53
CA GLU A 16 20.96 1.14 -8.61
C GLU A 16 20.03 1.40 -9.80
N THR A 17 18.79 0.96 -9.69
CA THR A 17 17.72 1.48 -10.56
C THR A 17 16.55 1.91 -9.67
N GLU A 18 16.19 3.21 -9.70
CA GLU A 18 15.10 3.76 -8.89
C GLU A 18 13.75 3.15 -9.30
N GLY A 19 13.16 2.32 -8.44
CA GLY A 19 11.86 1.70 -8.69
C GLY A 19 10.68 2.67 -8.60
N ILE A 20 9.59 2.31 -9.27
CA ILE A 20 8.28 2.95 -9.21
C ILE A 20 7.53 2.44 -7.97
N ASP A 21 7.49 3.26 -6.91
CA ASP A 21 6.77 2.93 -5.68
C ASP A 21 5.26 3.08 -5.89
N LEU A 22 4.54 1.97 -5.74
CA LEU A 22 3.09 1.89 -5.94
C LEU A 22 2.29 2.20 -4.67
N VAL A 23 2.95 2.29 -3.50
CA VAL A 23 2.30 2.45 -2.18
C VAL A 23 2.63 3.80 -1.57
N ASP A 24 3.90 4.21 -1.60
CA ASP A 24 4.39 5.50 -1.10
C ASP A 24 5.15 6.26 -2.20
N PRO A 25 4.44 7.00 -3.08
CA PRO A 25 5.03 7.69 -4.21
C PRO A 25 5.77 8.99 -3.84
N GLY A 26 6.20 9.15 -2.58
CA GLY A 26 6.78 10.39 -2.07
C GLY A 26 7.92 10.98 -2.92
N LYS A 27 8.77 10.12 -3.51
CA LYS A 27 9.85 10.55 -4.41
C LYS A 27 9.39 10.91 -5.83
N GLN A 28 8.28 10.36 -6.30
CA GLN A 28 7.75 10.55 -7.67
C GLN A 28 6.90 11.82 -7.79
N GLY A 29 6.21 12.17 -6.69
CA GLY A 29 5.21 13.23 -6.67
C GLY A 29 3.82 12.75 -7.12
N LYS A 30 2.78 13.35 -6.54
CA LYS A 30 1.38 12.92 -6.73
C LYS A 30 0.91 12.96 -8.19
N ALA A 31 1.34 13.96 -8.96
CA ALA A 31 0.90 14.14 -10.35
C ALA A 31 1.44 13.03 -11.27
N GLU A 32 2.72 12.66 -11.12
CA GLU A 32 3.32 11.57 -11.89
C GLU A 32 2.74 10.21 -11.48
N TYR A 33 2.55 9.99 -10.16
CA TYR A 33 1.87 8.80 -9.67
C TYR A 33 0.44 8.64 -10.24
N GLN A 34 -0.34 9.73 -10.24
CA GLN A 34 -1.68 9.72 -10.81
C GLN A 34 -1.65 9.33 -12.31
N LYS A 35 -0.73 9.91 -13.08
CA LYS A 35 -0.55 9.60 -14.50
C LYS A 35 -0.21 8.13 -14.72
N GLN A 36 0.74 7.60 -13.96
CA GLN A 36 1.16 6.19 -14.04
C GLN A 36 0.01 5.24 -13.70
N ILE A 37 -0.73 5.51 -12.62
CA ILE A 37 -1.87 4.68 -12.21
C ILE A 37 -3.03 4.76 -13.21
N GLN A 38 -3.33 5.95 -13.76
CA GLN A 38 -4.34 6.12 -14.81
C GLN A 38 -4.02 5.30 -16.05
N GLU A 39 -2.74 5.24 -16.41
CA GLU A 39 -2.26 4.46 -17.53
C GLU A 39 -2.31 2.95 -17.27
N ILE A 40 -1.79 2.50 -16.11
CA ILE A 40 -1.77 1.08 -15.75
C ILE A 40 -3.19 0.53 -15.66
N LEU A 41 -4.10 1.28 -15.04
CA LEU A 41 -5.50 0.86 -14.81
C LEU A 41 -6.46 1.25 -15.93
N SER A 42 -5.96 1.70 -17.09
CA SER A 42 -6.82 1.86 -18.27
C SER A 42 -7.57 0.56 -18.56
N VAL A 43 -8.87 0.66 -18.85
CA VAL A 43 -9.72 -0.52 -19.13
C VAL A 43 -9.21 -1.27 -20.36
N GLU A 44 -8.62 -0.58 -21.32
CA GLU A 44 -8.04 -1.16 -22.53
C GLU A 44 -6.83 -2.06 -22.23
N ASN A 45 -6.10 -1.76 -21.15
CA ASN A 45 -4.95 -2.54 -20.70
C ASN A 45 -5.36 -3.75 -19.85
N ALA A 46 -6.64 -3.92 -19.53
CA ALA A 46 -7.14 -5.00 -18.70
C ALA A 46 -7.51 -6.27 -19.48
N PRO A 47 -7.63 -7.43 -18.81
CA PRO A 47 -8.10 -8.66 -19.43
C PRO A 47 -9.51 -8.54 -20.03
N LEU A 48 -9.72 -9.09 -21.23
CA LEU A 48 -11.02 -9.09 -21.89
C LEU A 48 -12.05 -9.98 -21.17
N GLY A 49 -11.64 -11.02 -20.46
CA GLY A 49 -12.54 -11.77 -19.60
C GLY A 49 -12.18 -11.63 -18.15
N LYS A 50 -13.07 -12.18 -17.32
CA LYS A 50 -12.94 -12.18 -15.88
C LYS A 50 -13.27 -13.56 -15.33
N TRP A 51 -12.55 -14.00 -14.30
CA TRP A 51 -12.95 -15.20 -13.56
C TRP A 51 -14.29 -14.98 -12.86
N PRO A 52 -15.28 -15.90 -13.00
CA PRO A 52 -16.61 -15.72 -12.42
C PRO A 52 -16.56 -15.49 -10.91
N SER A 53 -16.98 -14.30 -10.48
CA SER A 53 -17.09 -13.94 -9.07
C SER A 53 -17.87 -12.63 -8.90
N ARG A 54 -18.70 -12.53 -7.85
CA ARG A 54 -19.36 -11.26 -7.50
C ARG A 54 -18.36 -10.15 -7.12
N PHE A 55 -17.18 -10.52 -6.63
CA PHE A 55 -16.20 -9.58 -6.13
C PHE A 55 -15.35 -9.01 -7.25
N MET A 56 -15.06 -7.72 -7.16
CA MET A 56 -14.08 -7.05 -8.01
C MET A 56 -12.67 -7.19 -7.40
N HIS A 57 -11.66 -7.19 -8.27
CA HIS A 57 -10.27 -7.09 -7.85
C HIS A 57 -10.06 -5.79 -7.07
N ALA A 58 -9.32 -5.85 -5.98
CA ALA A 58 -8.84 -4.65 -5.31
C ALA A 58 -7.89 -3.86 -6.24
N PHE A 59 -7.71 -2.57 -5.98
CA PHE A 59 -6.86 -1.66 -6.76
C PHE A 59 -5.51 -2.28 -7.11
N MET A 60 -4.73 -2.70 -6.11
CA MET A 60 -3.41 -3.30 -6.33
C MET A 60 -3.44 -4.67 -7.03
N GLN A 61 -4.53 -5.44 -6.88
CA GLN A 61 -4.68 -6.69 -7.63
C GLN A 61 -4.87 -6.39 -9.12
N GLN A 62 -5.71 -5.42 -9.47
CA GLN A 62 -5.93 -5.02 -10.86
C GLN A 62 -4.65 -4.42 -11.47
N THR A 63 -3.92 -3.59 -10.71
CA THR A 63 -2.60 -3.06 -11.11
C THR A 63 -1.64 -4.20 -11.44
N ALA A 64 -1.50 -5.18 -10.54
CA ALA A 64 -0.62 -6.33 -10.75
C ALA A 64 -1.06 -7.20 -11.95
N ILE A 65 -2.36 -7.41 -12.15
CA ILE A 65 -2.90 -8.15 -13.30
C ILE A 65 -2.55 -7.45 -14.62
N ASN A 66 -2.80 -6.14 -14.73
CA ASN A 66 -2.55 -5.38 -15.95
C ASN A 66 -1.06 -5.36 -16.33
N LEU A 67 -0.17 -5.22 -15.33
CA LEU A 67 1.27 -5.29 -15.52
C LEU A 67 1.72 -6.72 -15.89
N ALA A 68 1.19 -7.75 -15.24
CA ALA A 68 1.55 -9.16 -15.50
C ALA A 68 1.15 -9.63 -16.90
N ILE A 69 -0.02 -9.21 -17.41
CA ILE A 69 -0.44 -9.58 -18.76
C ILE A 69 0.30 -8.79 -19.84
N GLY A 70 0.84 -7.61 -19.51
CA GLY A 70 1.72 -6.83 -20.38
C GLY A 70 1.06 -6.34 -21.67
N LYS A 71 -0.21 -5.91 -21.60
CA LYS A 71 -0.96 -5.41 -22.76
C LYS A 71 -0.71 -3.94 -23.10
N GLY A 72 -0.22 -3.15 -22.15
CA GLY A 72 0.07 -1.73 -22.37
C GLY A 72 1.26 -1.54 -23.32
N CYS A 73 1.18 -0.52 -24.18
CA CYS A 73 2.16 -0.26 -25.24
C CYS A 73 3.08 0.93 -24.98
N SER A 74 2.99 1.55 -23.79
CA SER A 74 3.77 2.75 -23.48
C SER A 74 5.16 2.44 -22.91
N GLU A 75 5.99 3.48 -22.82
CA GLU A 75 7.33 3.40 -22.20
C GLU A 75 7.26 2.87 -20.75
N LEU A 76 6.17 3.16 -20.03
CA LEU A 76 5.93 2.66 -18.67
C LEU A 76 5.94 1.12 -18.62
N TYR A 77 5.34 0.45 -19.61
CA TYR A 77 5.33 -1.01 -19.69
C TYR A 77 6.66 -1.59 -20.19
N ALA A 78 7.49 -0.79 -20.89
CA ALA A 78 8.81 -1.19 -21.35
C ALA A 78 9.88 -1.18 -20.24
N GLU A 79 9.59 -0.55 -19.08
CA GLU A 79 10.47 -0.53 -17.90
C GLU A 79 10.77 -1.94 -17.37
N ASN A 80 9.83 -2.88 -17.50
CA ASN A 80 9.99 -4.24 -17.02
C ASN A 80 10.32 -5.22 -18.16
N GLY A 81 11.18 -6.19 -17.85
CA GLY A 81 11.46 -7.31 -18.74
C GLY A 81 10.35 -8.36 -18.74
N ASN A 82 10.64 -9.52 -19.31
CA ASN A 82 9.68 -10.64 -19.39
C ASN A 82 9.48 -11.39 -18.06
N ILE A 83 10.09 -10.94 -16.96
CA ILE A 83 9.99 -11.52 -15.62
C ILE A 83 9.34 -10.48 -14.72
N PHE A 84 8.07 -10.68 -14.37
CA PHE A 84 7.29 -9.78 -13.53
C PHE A 84 7.15 -10.36 -12.12
N SER A 85 7.38 -9.53 -11.10
CA SER A 85 7.29 -9.94 -9.70
C SER A 85 6.08 -9.37 -8.99
N VAL A 86 5.36 -10.23 -8.26
CA VAL A 86 4.23 -9.87 -7.41
C VAL A 86 4.53 -10.31 -5.98
N ASN A 87 4.59 -9.35 -5.07
CA ASN A 87 4.66 -9.62 -3.64
C ASN A 87 3.24 -9.84 -3.11
N GLY A 88 2.94 -11.08 -2.72
CA GLY A 88 1.62 -11.48 -2.23
C GLY A 88 1.67 -11.97 -0.80
N PRO A 89 1.42 -11.12 0.21
CA PRO A 89 1.28 -11.55 1.60
C PRO A 89 0.19 -12.62 1.82
N PRO A 90 0.11 -13.24 3.01
CA PRO A 90 -0.98 -14.15 3.37
C PRO A 90 -2.34 -13.48 3.16
N GLY A 91 -3.29 -14.17 2.53
CA GLY A 91 -4.68 -13.70 2.46
C GLY A 91 -4.94 -12.51 1.54
N THR A 92 -3.98 -12.08 0.71
CA THR A 92 -4.12 -10.91 -0.19
C THR A 92 -4.62 -11.24 -1.61
N GLY A 93 -5.03 -12.49 -1.84
CA GLY A 93 -5.66 -12.91 -3.10
C GLY A 93 -4.72 -13.33 -4.22
N LYS A 94 -3.56 -13.94 -3.90
CA LYS A 94 -2.65 -14.55 -4.90
C LYS A 94 -3.37 -15.43 -5.92
N THR A 95 -4.23 -16.35 -5.46
CA THR A 95 -4.98 -17.22 -6.39
C THR A 95 -5.99 -16.46 -7.23
N THR A 96 -6.59 -15.38 -6.70
CA THR A 96 -7.49 -14.50 -7.47
C THR A 96 -6.74 -13.85 -8.63
N LEU A 97 -5.52 -13.36 -8.38
CA LEU A 97 -4.65 -12.83 -9.44
C LEU A 97 -4.32 -13.90 -10.49
N LEU A 98 -3.99 -15.12 -10.07
CA LEU A 98 -3.70 -16.22 -11.00
C LEU A 98 -4.91 -16.60 -11.85
N LYS A 99 -6.11 -16.67 -11.26
CA LYS A 99 -7.37 -16.95 -11.96
C LYS A 99 -7.63 -15.95 -13.10
N GLU A 100 -7.37 -14.67 -12.88
CA GLU A 100 -7.57 -13.66 -13.92
C GLU A 100 -6.53 -13.77 -15.06
N ILE A 101 -5.26 -14.07 -14.74
CA ILE A 101 -4.22 -14.32 -15.75
C ILE A 101 -4.57 -15.57 -16.60
N VAL A 102 -5.07 -16.63 -15.97
CA VAL A 102 -5.56 -17.84 -16.66
C VAL A 102 -6.66 -17.49 -17.66
N VAL A 103 -7.67 -16.71 -17.22
CA VAL A 103 -8.78 -16.29 -18.08
C VAL A 103 -8.29 -15.43 -19.24
N SER A 104 -7.38 -14.49 -18.97
CA SER A 104 -6.77 -13.68 -20.01
C SER A 104 -6.12 -14.56 -21.07
N ASN A 105 -5.27 -15.52 -20.67
CA ASN A 105 -4.60 -16.43 -21.61
C ASN A 105 -5.60 -17.26 -22.42
N ILE A 106 -6.63 -17.80 -21.79
CA ILE A 106 -7.65 -18.62 -22.47
C ILE A 106 -8.40 -17.80 -23.52
N ILE A 107 -8.76 -16.56 -23.23
CA ILE A 107 -9.52 -15.71 -24.16
C ILE A 107 -8.64 -15.25 -25.32
N GLU A 108 -7.42 -14.78 -25.04
CA GLU A 108 -6.52 -14.38 -26.14
C GLU A 108 -6.21 -15.56 -27.06
N ARG A 109 -6.04 -16.76 -26.50
CA ARG A 109 -5.91 -17.98 -27.29
C ARG A 109 -7.16 -18.29 -28.10
N ALA A 110 -8.35 -18.16 -27.49
CA ALA A 110 -9.62 -18.39 -28.19
C ALA A 110 -9.83 -17.41 -29.34
N ILE A 111 -9.40 -16.16 -29.22
CA ILE A 111 -9.41 -15.17 -30.31
C ILE A 111 -8.64 -15.71 -31.51
N LEU A 112 -7.39 -16.16 -31.31
CA LEU A 112 -6.55 -16.71 -32.38
C LEU A 112 -7.13 -18.00 -32.98
N LEU A 113 -7.60 -18.93 -32.14
CA LEU A 113 -8.21 -20.17 -32.62
C LEU A 113 -9.48 -19.90 -33.45
N SER A 114 -10.25 -18.86 -33.12
CA SER A 114 -11.48 -18.49 -33.82
C SER A 114 -11.24 -17.96 -35.24
N GLU A 115 -10.01 -17.67 -35.64
CA GLU A 115 -9.67 -17.30 -37.02
C GLU A 115 -9.86 -18.48 -37.98
N TYR A 116 -9.67 -19.71 -37.49
CA TYR A 116 -9.83 -20.93 -38.27
C TYR A 116 -11.30 -21.37 -38.32
N LYS A 117 -11.85 -21.48 -39.54
CA LYS A 117 -13.21 -22.03 -39.76
C LYS A 117 -13.26 -23.55 -39.55
N ASN A 118 -12.16 -24.24 -39.83
CA ASN A 118 -11.95 -25.65 -39.56
C ASN A 118 -10.72 -25.81 -38.65
N PRO A 119 -10.84 -26.45 -37.47
CA PRO A 119 -9.72 -26.65 -36.55
C PRO A 119 -8.52 -27.39 -37.16
N GLU A 120 -8.74 -28.26 -38.14
CA GLU A 120 -7.63 -28.97 -38.82
C GLU A 120 -6.68 -27.98 -39.53
N ASP A 121 -7.19 -26.87 -40.05
CA ASP A 121 -6.40 -25.90 -40.81
C ASP A 121 -5.34 -25.19 -39.95
N ALA A 122 -5.47 -25.24 -38.62
CA ALA A 122 -4.53 -24.64 -37.68
C ALA A 122 -3.22 -25.42 -37.56
N PHE A 123 -3.16 -26.65 -38.07
CA PHE A 123 -2.01 -27.54 -37.92
C PHE A 123 -1.22 -27.70 -39.23
N GLU A 124 0.09 -27.90 -39.07
CA GLU A 124 1.04 -28.31 -40.08
C GLU A 124 1.50 -29.74 -39.77
N GLU A 125 1.51 -30.59 -40.79
CA GLU A 125 1.90 -32.00 -40.69
C GLU A 125 3.42 -32.14 -40.89
N HIS A 126 4.04 -32.99 -40.06
CA HIS A 126 5.46 -33.29 -40.11
C HIS A 126 5.71 -34.79 -40.10
N ASP A 127 6.61 -35.23 -40.97
CA ASP A 127 7.15 -36.59 -40.95
C ASP A 127 8.17 -36.76 -39.83
N PHE A 128 8.34 -38.00 -39.39
CA PHE A 128 9.46 -38.37 -38.52
C PHE A 128 10.73 -38.56 -39.35
N LEU A 129 11.89 -38.40 -38.71
CA LEU A 129 13.20 -38.53 -39.36
C LEU A 129 13.77 -39.95 -39.24
N ARG A 130 13.44 -40.70 -38.19
CA ARG A 130 14.15 -41.94 -37.81
C ARG A 130 13.25 -43.15 -37.54
N GLY A 131 11.94 -43.07 -37.76
CA GLY A 131 11.08 -44.25 -37.57
C GLY A 131 11.36 -45.33 -38.62
N GLU A 132 11.10 -46.58 -38.25
CA GLU A 132 11.48 -47.76 -39.03
C GLU A 132 10.35 -48.27 -39.94
N GLU A 133 9.13 -47.75 -39.80
CA GLU A 133 7.96 -48.11 -40.60
C GLU A 133 7.86 -47.25 -41.90
N PRO A 134 7.05 -47.65 -42.90
CA PRO A 134 6.88 -46.89 -44.13
C PRO A 134 6.52 -45.41 -43.90
N GLY A 135 7.25 -44.51 -44.57
CA GLY A 135 7.14 -43.07 -44.34
C GLY A 135 7.83 -42.59 -43.07
N ASN A 136 8.87 -43.31 -42.62
CA ASN A 136 9.59 -43.09 -41.35
C ASN A 136 8.68 -43.13 -40.11
N ALA A 137 7.53 -43.80 -40.18
CA ALA A 137 6.59 -43.87 -39.06
C ALA A 137 7.17 -44.68 -37.89
N TYR A 138 6.63 -44.48 -36.69
CA TYR A 138 6.95 -45.31 -35.52
C TYR A 138 5.88 -46.38 -35.23
N SER A 139 4.66 -46.20 -35.77
CA SER A 139 3.59 -47.21 -35.77
C SER A 139 2.49 -46.81 -36.75
N LYS A 140 1.55 -47.70 -37.04
CA LYS A 140 0.34 -47.40 -37.82
C LYS A 140 -0.57 -46.35 -37.17
N TYR A 141 -0.39 -46.10 -35.87
CA TYR A 141 -1.10 -45.08 -35.10
C TYR A 141 -0.27 -43.81 -34.83
N THR A 142 1.03 -43.81 -35.19
CA THR A 142 1.95 -42.67 -35.03
C THR A 142 2.79 -42.56 -36.29
N ARG A 143 2.17 -41.99 -37.32
CA ARG A 143 2.75 -41.79 -38.65
C ARG A 143 3.36 -40.42 -38.84
N HIS A 144 2.67 -39.39 -38.35
CA HIS A 144 3.08 -38.00 -38.40
C HIS A 144 2.89 -37.37 -37.03
N TRP A 145 3.48 -36.19 -36.85
CA TRP A 145 3.20 -35.30 -35.73
C TRP A 145 2.82 -33.92 -36.27
N TYR A 146 2.09 -33.14 -35.48
CA TYR A 146 1.47 -31.91 -35.95
C TYR A 146 1.87 -30.71 -35.10
N SER A 147 2.28 -29.61 -35.73
CA SER A 147 2.57 -28.34 -35.05
C SER A 147 1.53 -27.28 -35.39
N LEU A 148 1.33 -26.28 -34.53
CA LEU A 148 0.45 -25.15 -34.84
C LEU A 148 1.13 -24.21 -35.85
N LYS A 149 0.41 -23.83 -36.92
CA LYS A 149 0.91 -22.88 -37.93
C LYS A 149 1.12 -21.48 -37.37
N ASN A 150 0.26 -21.05 -36.46
CA ASN A 150 0.36 -19.75 -35.80
C ASN A 150 0.97 -19.91 -34.41
N ASP A 151 2.27 -19.61 -34.30
CA ASP A 151 3.01 -19.71 -33.05
C ASP A 151 2.56 -18.71 -31.96
N GLU A 152 1.83 -17.63 -32.30
CA GLU A 152 1.28 -16.72 -31.28
C GLU A 152 0.25 -17.41 -30.37
N ILE A 153 -0.39 -18.50 -30.82
CA ILE A 153 -1.26 -19.34 -29.98
C ILE A 153 -0.49 -19.85 -28.75
N ASN A 154 0.80 -20.18 -28.93
CA ASN A 154 1.65 -20.75 -27.89
C ASN A 154 2.03 -19.74 -26.81
N ARG A 155 1.92 -18.44 -27.10
CA ARG A 155 2.14 -17.36 -26.13
C ARG A 155 1.21 -17.42 -24.92
N TYR A 156 0.09 -18.13 -25.06
CA TYR A 156 -0.96 -18.27 -24.05
C TYR A 156 -1.03 -19.66 -23.40
N SER A 157 -0.04 -20.54 -23.65
CA SER A 157 0.15 -21.73 -22.81
C SER A 157 0.63 -21.33 -21.41
N MET A 158 0.26 -22.09 -20.38
CA MET A 158 0.55 -21.72 -18.99
C MET A 158 1.05 -22.90 -18.15
N LEU A 159 2.30 -22.80 -17.69
CA LEU A 159 2.90 -23.75 -16.75
C LEU A 159 3.01 -23.10 -15.37
N VAL A 160 2.42 -23.73 -14.36
CA VAL A 160 2.53 -23.30 -12.96
C VAL A 160 3.50 -24.20 -12.20
N THR A 161 4.45 -23.60 -11.51
CA THR A 161 5.52 -24.30 -10.80
C THR A 161 5.62 -23.90 -9.34
N SER A 162 5.97 -24.85 -8.48
CA SER A 162 6.24 -24.60 -7.07
C SER A 162 7.25 -25.60 -6.50
N CYS A 163 7.83 -25.30 -5.34
CA CYS A 163 8.65 -26.24 -4.57
C CYS A 163 7.81 -27.21 -3.72
N ASN A 164 6.53 -26.91 -3.51
CA ASN A 164 5.66 -27.71 -2.65
C ASN A 164 4.63 -28.50 -3.49
N ASN A 165 4.57 -29.82 -3.31
CA ASN A 165 3.58 -30.66 -3.99
C ASN A 165 2.14 -30.28 -3.59
N ALA A 166 1.92 -29.87 -2.34
CA ALA A 166 0.61 -29.41 -1.90
C ALA A 166 0.19 -28.13 -2.63
N ALA A 167 1.12 -27.20 -2.91
CA ALA A 167 0.81 -26.00 -3.68
C ALA A 167 0.42 -26.34 -5.13
N VAL A 168 1.16 -27.26 -5.77
CA VAL A 168 0.85 -27.78 -7.12
C VAL A 168 -0.54 -28.44 -7.16
N GLU A 169 -0.85 -29.28 -6.17
CA GLU A 169 -2.16 -29.93 -6.06
C GLU A 169 -3.29 -28.92 -5.78
N ASN A 170 -3.04 -27.92 -4.92
CA ASN A 170 -4.02 -26.90 -4.57
C ASN A 170 -4.48 -26.13 -5.81
N ILE A 171 -3.54 -25.66 -6.64
CA ILE A 171 -3.89 -24.93 -7.88
C ILE A 171 -4.69 -25.82 -8.83
N SER A 172 -4.29 -27.08 -8.97
CA SER A 172 -4.96 -28.04 -9.85
C SER A 172 -6.36 -28.42 -9.39
N LYS A 173 -6.61 -28.37 -8.08
CA LYS A 173 -7.93 -28.63 -7.48
C LYS A 173 -8.79 -27.37 -7.36
N GLU A 174 -8.19 -26.19 -7.20
CA GLU A 174 -8.95 -24.96 -6.95
C GLU A 174 -9.58 -24.38 -8.22
N LEU A 175 -8.86 -24.37 -9.35
CA LEU A 175 -9.39 -23.81 -10.61
C LEU A 175 -10.64 -24.57 -11.12
N PRO A 176 -10.70 -25.91 -11.04
CA PRO A 176 -11.86 -26.68 -11.50
C PRO A 176 -13.06 -26.68 -10.56
N LYS A 177 -12.95 -26.18 -9.32
CA LYS A 177 -14.05 -26.22 -8.33
C LYS A 177 -15.23 -25.33 -8.72
N LYS A 178 -16.42 -25.77 -8.34
CA LYS A 178 -17.70 -25.08 -8.54
C LYS A 178 -17.65 -23.61 -8.07
N MET A 179 -18.18 -22.70 -8.88
CA MET A 179 -18.10 -21.25 -8.65
C MET A 179 -19.39 -20.64 -8.09
N THR A 180 -20.42 -21.44 -7.82
CA THR A 180 -21.76 -20.97 -7.40
C THR A 180 -21.74 -20.16 -6.11
N GLY A 181 -20.90 -20.54 -5.14
CA GLY A 181 -20.72 -19.76 -3.91
C GLY A 181 -20.20 -18.34 -4.16
N ASP A 182 -19.26 -18.19 -5.10
CA ASP A 182 -18.65 -16.89 -5.43
C ASP A 182 -19.59 -15.97 -6.22
N LEU A 183 -20.66 -16.51 -6.80
CA LEU A 183 -21.68 -15.78 -7.58
C LEU A 183 -23.00 -15.58 -6.82
N SER A 184 -23.07 -16.00 -5.56
CA SER A 184 -24.30 -15.90 -4.78
C SER A 184 -24.68 -14.43 -4.52
N PRO A 185 -25.94 -14.03 -4.78
CA PRO A 185 -26.42 -12.68 -4.46
C PRO A 185 -26.49 -12.43 -2.94
N LEU A 186 -26.36 -11.17 -2.53
CA LEU A 186 -26.47 -10.70 -1.15
C LEU A 186 -27.83 -10.03 -0.92
N ASP A 187 -28.20 -9.94 0.37
CA ASP A 187 -29.36 -9.16 0.82
C ASP A 187 -29.14 -7.68 0.48
N GLY A 188 -30.08 -7.09 -0.27
CA GLY A 188 -29.98 -5.73 -0.80
C GLY A 188 -29.40 -5.59 -2.21
N ASP A 189 -28.87 -6.66 -2.83
CA ASP A 189 -28.45 -6.60 -4.24
C ASP A 189 -29.66 -6.30 -5.15
N PRO A 190 -29.55 -5.35 -6.13
CA PRO A 190 -30.61 -5.06 -7.09
C PRO A 190 -31.05 -6.29 -7.90
N GLU A 191 -32.32 -6.37 -8.28
CA GLU A 191 -32.88 -7.51 -9.03
C GLU A 191 -32.13 -7.78 -10.35
N GLU A 192 -31.72 -6.72 -11.05
CA GLU A 192 -30.92 -6.83 -12.28
C GLU A 192 -29.56 -7.51 -12.01
N LEU A 193 -28.88 -7.17 -10.92
CA LEU A 193 -27.59 -7.78 -10.54
C LEU A 193 -27.81 -9.25 -10.14
N ARG A 194 -28.88 -9.56 -9.40
CA ARG A 194 -29.24 -10.94 -9.04
C ARG A 194 -29.46 -11.81 -10.29
N GLY A 195 -30.21 -11.28 -11.26
CA GLY A 195 -30.45 -11.95 -12.54
C GLY A 195 -29.18 -12.19 -13.33
N ALA A 196 -28.29 -11.19 -13.41
CA ALA A 196 -27.03 -11.30 -14.13
C ALA A 196 -26.04 -12.28 -13.45
N LEU A 197 -25.98 -12.31 -12.11
CA LEU A 197 -25.19 -13.29 -11.36
C LEU A 197 -25.70 -14.72 -11.59
N ALA A 198 -27.01 -14.93 -11.58
CA ALA A 198 -27.61 -16.22 -11.85
C ALA A 198 -27.35 -16.69 -13.29
N GLU A 199 -27.39 -15.78 -14.26
CA GLU A 199 -27.08 -16.07 -15.66
C GLU A 199 -25.63 -16.56 -15.84
N VAL A 200 -24.66 -15.86 -15.25
CA VAL A 200 -23.26 -16.30 -15.26
C VAL A 200 -23.12 -17.64 -14.53
N GLY A 201 -23.77 -17.80 -13.37
CA GLY A 201 -23.73 -19.04 -12.60
C GLY A 201 -24.14 -20.27 -13.40
N ARG A 202 -25.23 -20.17 -14.19
CA ARG A 202 -25.71 -21.26 -15.05
C ARG A 202 -24.70 -21.70 -16.11
N LEU A 203 -23.77 -20.83 -16.55
CA LEU A 203 -22.75 -21.22 -17.54
C LEU A 203 -21.70 -22.18 -16.96
N PHE A 204 -21.54 -22.20 -15.63
CA PHE A 204 -20.53 -22.98 -14.91
C PHE A 204 -21.14 -24.05 -13.99
N GLU A 205 -22.45 -24.28 -14.09
CA GLU A 205 -23.18 -25.34 -13.40
C GLU A 205 -23.41 -26.51 -14.37
N PRO A 206 -22.72 -27.66 -14.23
CA PRO A 206 -22.91 -28.81 -15.11
C PRO A 206 -24.38 -29.23 -15.25
N GLU A 207 -25.13 -29.19 -14.16
CA GLU A 207 -26.53 -29.58 -14.06
C GLU A 207 -27.47 -28.69 -14.90
N GLU A 208 -27.06 -27.47 -15.21
CA GLU A 208 -27.80 -26.51 -16.05
C GLU A 208 -27.29 -26.47 -17.50
N SER A 209 -26.22 -27.20 -17.82
CA SER A 209 -25.67 -27.22 -19.18
C SER A 209 -26.64 -27.89 -20.18
N ASP A 210 -26.72 -27.30 -21.37
CA ASP A 210 -27.45 -27.80 -22.54
C ASP A 210 -26.62 -28.80 -23.37
N VAL A 211 -25.33 -28.94 -23.07
CA VAL A 211 -24.41 -29.85 -23.76
C VAL A 211 -24.39 -31.20 -23.04
N ILE A 212 -24.76 -32.26 -23.77
CA ILE A 212 -24.72 -33.64 -23.29
C ILE A 212 -23.63 -34.38 -24.04
N GLU A 213 -22.73 -35.01 -23.29
CA GLU A 213 -21.67 -35.87 -23.82
C GLU A 213 -21.86 -37.30 -23.33
N THR A 214 -21.14 -38.23 -23.97
CA THR A 214 -21.18 -39.65 -23.62
C THR A 214 -19.77 -40.16 -23.36
N THR A 215 -19.58 -40.92 -22.29
CA THR A 215 -18.32 -41.60 -21.99
C THR A 215 -18.50 -43.11 -21.85
N CYS A 216 -17.48 -43.88 -22.22
CA CYS A 216 -17.44 -45.34 -22.03
C CYS A 216 -16.54 -45.68 -20.83
N GLN A 217 -17.11 -45.77 -19.62
CA GLN A 217 -16.34 -46.11 -18.41
C GLN A 217 -15.90 -47.58 -18.42
N GLY A 218 -14.60 -47.85 -18.64
CA GLY A 218 -14.03 -49.20 -18.58
C GLY A 218 -13.46 -49.76 -19.90
N GLY A 219 -13.48 -48.98 -20.98
CA GLY A 219 -12.87 -49.34 -22.25
C GLY A 219 -13.82 -50.02 -23.24
N LYS A 220 -13.27 -50.74 -24.22
CA LYS A 220 -14.04 -51.27 -25.35
C LYS A 220 -15.08 -52.30 -24.88
N GLY A 221 -16.37 -51.97 -24.95
CA GLY A 221 -17.49 -52.84 -24.58
C GLY A 221 -18.18 -52.50 -23.26
N SER A 222 -17.77 -51.42 -22.58
CA SER A 222 -18.40 -50.95 -21.35
C SER A 222 -19.67 -50.12 -21.59
N GLU A 223 -20.48 -49.93 -20.52
CA GLU A 223 -21.71 -49.15 -20.57
C GLU A 223 -21.43 -47.67 -20.93
N LYS A 224 -22.28 -47.11 -21.81
CA LYS A 224 -22.22 -45.71 -22.22
C LYS A 224 -22.98 -44.86 -21.22
N ILE A 225 -22.28 -43.93 -20.57
CA ILE A 225 -22.87 -43.01 -19.60
C ILE A 225 -22.99 -41.64 -20.24
N GLN A 226 -24.21 -41.10 -20.27
CA GLN A 226 -24.45 -39.72 -20.64
C GLN A 226 -24.24 -38.79 -19.45
N TYR A 227 -23.63 -37.63 -19.69
CA TYR A 227 -23.41 -36.61 -18.67
C TYR A 227 -23.54 -35.21 -19.28
N ARG A 228 -23.89 -34.24 -18.44
CA ARG A 228 -23.89 -32.83 -18.84
C ARG A 228 -22.49 -32.26 -18.73
N ASP A 229 -22.10 -31.48 -19.73
CA ASP A 229 -20.72 -31.03 -19.89
C ASP A 229 -20.61 -29.52 -20.07
N ILE A 230 -19.57 -28.92 -19.49
CA ILE A 230 -19.16 -27.54 -19.78
C ILE A 230 -17.82 -27.55 -20.48
N TYR A 231 -16.83 -28.23 -19.89
CA TYR A 231 -15.49 -28.36 -20.45
C TYR A 231 -14.83 -29.64 -19.92
N PHE A 232 -15.11 -30.78 -20.57
CA PHE A 232 -14.56 -32.08 -20.17
C PHE A 232 -14.83 -32.39 -18.69
N THR A 233 -16.04 -32.07 -18.22
CA THR A 233 -16.46 -32.08 -16.82
C THR A 233 -16.27 -33.45 -16.19
N LYS A 234 -16.66 -34.53 -16.89
CA LYS A 234 -16.51 -35.90 -16.37
C LYS A 234 -15.04 -36.30 -16.18
N TYR A 235 -14.15 -35.91 -17.10
CA TYR A 235 -12.72 -36.18 -16.97
C TYR A 235 -12.09 -35.40 -15.81
N ALA A 236 -12.56 -34.16 -15.56
CA ALA A 236 -12.15 -33.39 -14.39
C ALA A 236 -12.59 -34.05 -13.09
N GLN A 237 -13.85 -34.50 -13.01
CA GLN A 237 -14.40 -35.20 -11.84
C GLN A 237 -13.61 -36.46 -11.52
N GLU A 238 -13.31 -37.28 -12.54
CA GLU A 238 -12.55 -38.50 -12.37
C GLU A 238 -11.09 -38.21 -11.99
N LEU A 239 -10.43 -37.25 -12.66
CA LEU A 239 -9.02 -36.91 -12.40
C LEU A 239 -8.82 -36.42 -10.96
N LEU A 240 -9.72 -35.56 -10.47
CA LEU A 240 -9.61 -34.90 -9.18
C LEU A 240 -10.28 -35.66 -8.03
N ASP A 241 -11.07 -36.69 -8.34
CA ASP A 241 -11.89 -37.45 -7.38
C ASP A 241 -12.84 -36.52 -6.60
N ASP A 242 -13.51 -35.63 -7.33
CA ASP A 242 -14.40 -34.60 -6.79
C ASP A 242 -15.59 -34.37 -7.75
N THR A 243 -16.82 -34.51 -7.27
CA THR A 243 -18.02 -34.33 -8.08
C THR A 243 -18.38 -32.86 -8.30
N GLU A 244 -17.90 -31.96 -7.44
CA GLU A 244 -18.21 -30.52 -7.43
C GLU A 244 -17.22 -29.71 -8.31
N VAL A 245 -16.91 -30.24 -9.50
CA VAL A 245 -16.02 -29.58 -10.47
C VAL A 245 -16.73 -29.29 -11.79
N TRP A 246 -16.43 -28.15 -12.40
CA TRP A 246 -17.10 -27.67 -13.60
C TRP A 246 -16.38 -28.04 -14.90
N GLY A 247 -15.04 -28.19 -14.89
CA GLY A 247 -14.28 -28.52 -16.09
C GLY A 247 -12.78 -28.71 -15.91
N LEU A 248 -12.13 -29.36 -16.89
CA LEU A 248 -10.72 -29.74 -16.88
C LEU A 248 -9.77 -28.57 -17.22
N VAL A 249 -9.77 -27.52 -16.40
CA VAL A 249 -8.95 -26.32 -16.65
C VAL A 249 -7.49 -26.50 -16.27
N ALA A 250 -7.23 -27.33 -15.26
CA ALA A 250 -5.90 -27.54 -14.71
C ALA A 250 -5.62 -29.01 -14.41
N ALA A 251 -4.37 -29.45 -14.60
CA ALA A 251 -3.94 -30.80 -14.25
C ALA A 251 -2.49 -30.82 -13.69
N PRO A 252 -2.23 -31.61 -12.63
CA PRO A 252 -0.88 -31.81 -12.13
C PRO A 252 -0.14 -32.86 -12.96
N LEU A 253 1.07 -32.55 -13.41
CA LEU A 253 1.95 -33.44 -14.18
C LEU A 253 3.36 -33.54 -13.55
N GLY A 254 4.28 -34.18 -14.27
CA GLY A 254 5.70 -34.31 -13.88
C GLY A 254 6.03 -35.60 -13.14
N ARG A 255 5.28 -35.93 -12.07
CA ARG A 255 5.43 -37.23 -11.40
C ARG A 255 4.88 -38.35 -12.29
N ARG A 256 5.54 -39.52 -12.28
CA ARG A 256 5.09 -40.69 -13.05
C ARG A 256 3.67 -41.12 -12.67
N SER A 257 3.32 -41.10 -11.39
CA SER A 257 1.95 -41.37 -10.90
C SER A 257 0.93 -40.42 -11.51
N ASN A 258 1.25 -39.12 -11.59
CA ASN A 258 0.36 -38.10 -12.13
C ASN A 258 0.18 -38.27 -13.64
N LEU A 259 1.27 -38.56 -14.37
CA LEU A 259 1.21 -38.89 -15.80
C LEU A 259 0.33 -40.13 -16.06
N ASN A 260 0.50 -41.18 -15.25
CA ASN A 260 -0.33 -42.39 -15.35
C ASN A 260 -1.81 -42.08 -15.12
N GLN A 261 -2.13 -41.33 -14.05
CA GLN A 261 -3.51 -40.95 -13.73
C GLN A 261 -4.12 -40.08 -14.83
N PHE A 262 -3.39 -39.08 -15.32
CA PHE A 262 -3.86 -38.22 -16.42
C PHE A 262 -4.11 -39.03 -17.69
N TYR A 263 -3.21 -39.95 -18.06
CA TYR A 263 -3.43 -40.83 -19.20
C TYR A 263 -4.67 -41.71 -19.02
N GLN A 264 -4.78 -42.42 -17.89
CA GLN A 264 -5.87 -43.37 -17.64
C GLN A 264 -7.23 -42.70 -17.55
N LYS A 265 -7.31 -41.52 -16.92
CA LYS A 265 -8.57 -40.82 -16.63
C LYS A 265 -8.94 -39.76 -17.66
N VAL A 266 -8.01 -39.33 -18.51
CA VAL A 266 -8.25 -38.27 -19.51
C VAL A 266 -7.91 -38.75 -20.92
N LEU A 267 -6.62 -38.98 -21.25
CA LEU A 267 -6.22 -39.21 -22.66
C LEU A 267 -6.76 -40.54 -23.23
N TYR A 268 -6.75 -41.60 -22.44
CA TYR A 268 -7.26 -42.90 -22.84
C TYR A 268 -8.78 -42.87 -23.15
N PRO A 269 -9.66 -42.41 -22.24
CA PRO A 269 -11.09 -42.32 -22.53
C PRO A 269 -11.41 -41.29 -23.63
N LEU A 270 -10.72 -40.15 -23.67
CA LEU A 270 -10.86 -39.14 -24.75
C LEU A 270 -10.69 -39.77 -26.15
N GLY A 271 -9.72 -40.67 -26.30
CA GLY A 271 -9.45 -41.39 -27.54
C GLY A 271 -10.62 -42.24 -28.04
N TRP A 272 -11.46 -42.76 -27.14
CA TRP A 272 -12.63 -43.56 -27.50
C TRP A 272 -13.89 -42.71 -27.64
N ASP A 273 -14.10 -41.81 -26.68
CA ASP A 273 -15.33 -41.02 -26.56
C ASP A 273 -15.49 -40.02 -27.70
N PHE A 274 -14.40 -39.33 -28.08
CA PHE A 274 -14.42 -38.30 -29.11
C PHE A 274 -13.69 -38.68 -30.39
N TYR A 275 -12.80 -39.69 -30.33
CA TYR A 275 -11.91 -40.02 -31.45
C TYR A 275 -11.95 -41.49 -31.90
N GLY A 276 -12.94 -42.26 -31.46
CA GLY A 276 -13.04 -43.69 -31.78
C GLY A 276 -13.15 -44.00 -33.29
N LYS A 277 -13.55 -43.01 -34.11
CA LYS A 277 -13.59 -43.06 -35.58
C LYS A 277 -13.06 -41.74 -36.14
N LYS A 278 -12.39 -41.77 -37.31
CA LYS A 278 -11.85 -40.55 -37.94
C LYS A 278 -12.95 -39.56 -38.35
N GLU A 279 -14.14 -40.08 -38.67
CA GLU A 279 -15.31 -39.31 -39.09
C GLU A 279 -15.95 -38.53 -37.92
N THR A 280 -15.62 -38.86 -36.66
CA THR A 280 -16.19 -38.17 -35.49
C THR A 280 -15.80 -36.68 -35.46
N ALA A 281 -14.56 -36.34 -35.81
CA ALA A 281 -14.09 -34.95 -35.84
C ALA A 281 -14.81 -34.11 -36.91
N PRO A 282 -14.90 -34.53 -38.20
CA PRO A 282 -15.72 -33.85 -39.20
C PRO A 282 -17.19 -33.70 -38.80
N ASN A 283 -17.78 -34.71 -38.16
CA ASN A 283 -19.17 -34.65 -37.69
C ASN A 283 -19.39 -33.63 -36.56
N ARG A 284 -18.34 -33.24 -35.83
CA ARG A 284 -18.37 -32.21 -34.77
C ARG A 284 -18.12 -30.79 -35.28
N LEU A 285 -17.68 -30.62 -36.53
CA LEU A 285 -17.43 -29.30 -37.13
C LEU A 285 -18.62 -28.32 -37.02
N PRO A 286 -19.89 -28.71 -37.21
CA PRO A 286 -21.02 -27.80 -37.00
C PRO A 286 -21.14 -27.29 -35.55
N SER A 287 -20.82 -28.12 -34.55
CA SER A 287 -20.81 -27.73 -33.13
C SER A 287 -19.71 -26.71 -32.85
N TYR A 288 -18.50 -26.90 -33.40
CA TYR A 288 -17.44 -25.90 -33.36
C TYR A 288 -17.86 -24.58 -34.00
N GLN A 289 -18.46 -24.61 -35.20
CA GLN A 289 -18.93 -23.39 -35.87
C GLN A 289 -19.99 -22.63 -35.05
N LYS A 290 -20.89 -23.36 -34.38
CA LYS A 290 -21.88 -22.77 -33.45
C LYS A 290 -21.19 -22.12 -32.25
N ALA A 291 -20.27 -22.83 -31.58
CA ALA A 291 -19.54 -22.31 -30.42
C ALA A 291 -18.68 -21.09 -30.79
N ARG A 292 -17.99 -21.13 -31.93
CA ARG A 292 -17.22 -20.02 -32.51
C ARG A 292 -18.09 -18.79 -32.73
N LYS A 293 -19.29 -18.94 -33.29
CA LYS A 293 -20.23 -17.83 -33.51
C LYS A 293 -20.70 -17.21 -32.20
N GLN A 294 -20.99 -18.02 -31.18
CA GLN A 294 -21.38 -17.53 -29.85
C GLN A 294 -20.24 -16.76 -29.18
N PHE A 295 -19.02 -17.30 -29.22
CA PHE A 295 -17.84 -16.64 -28.69
C PHE A 295 -17.57 -15.29 -29.37
N LEU A 296 -17.55 -15.24 -30.70
CA LEU A 296 -17.30 -14.00 -31.45
C LEU A 296 -18.35 -12.93 -31.18
N ARG A 297 -19.62 -13.30 -31.05
CA ARG A 297 -20.69 -12.37 -30.68
C ARG A 297 -20.48 -11.80 -29.28
N GLN A 298 -20.13 -12.64 -28.30
CA GLN A 298 -19.86 -12.17 -26.94
C GLN A 298 -18.59 -11.29 -26.88
N LEU A 299 -17.57 -11.62 -27.67
CA LEU A 299 -16.34 -10.85 -27.77
C LEU A 299 -16.60 -9.43 -28.30
N GLU A 300 -17.48 -9.30 -29.30
CA GLU A 300 -17.91 -8.01 -29.85
C GLU A 300 -18.57 -7.15 -28.76
N ILE A 301 -19.54 -7.71 -28.01
CA ILE A 301 -20.19 -7.02 -26.88
C ILE A 301 -19.17 -6.51 -25.86
N VAL A 302 -18.22 -7.37 -25.45
CA VAL A 302 -17.19 -6.99 -24.48
C VAL A 302 -16.27 -5.89 -25.00
N ARG A 303 -15.86 -5.95 -26.28
CA ARG A 303 -15.00 -4.93 -26.91
C ARG A 303 -15.71 -3.59 -27.05
N GLU A 304 -16.99 -3.60 -27.43
CA GLU A 304 -17.82 -2.38 -27.48
C GLU A 304 -17.92 -1.72 -26.11
N MET A 305 -18.21 -2.51 -25.06
CA MET A 305 -18.24 -2.00 -23.68
C MET A 305 -16.89 -1.49 -23.21
N GLN A 306 -15.79 -2.19 -23.53
CA GLN A 306 -14.43 -1.76 -23.18
C GLN A 306 -14.10 -0.42 -23.84
N SER A 307 -14.42 -0.27 -25.14
CA SER A 307 -14.21 0.97 -25.90
C SER A 307 -15.03 2.14 -25.34
N ALA A 308 -16.30 1.90 -25.00
CA ALA A 308 -17.15 2.90 -24.36
C ALA A 308 -16.57 3.35 -22.99
N LEU A 309 -16.07 2.41 -22.18
CA LEU A 309 -15.41 2.74 -20.91
C LEU A 309 -14.06 3.44 -21.13
N GLY A 310 -13.31 3.06 -22.17
CA GLY A 310 -12.03 3.67 -22.56
C GLY A 310 -12.17 5.14 -22.96
N LYS A 311 -13.26 5.52 -23.62
CA LYS A 311 -13.58 6.91 -23.97
C LYS A 311 -13.58 7.83 -22.73
N ALA A 312 -14.14 7.37 -21.61
CA ALA A 312 -14.15 8.13 -20.37
C ALA A 312 -12.74 8.32 -19.78
N GLY A 313 -11.89 7.29 -19.87
CA GLY A 313 -10.48 7.37 -19.51
C GLY A 313 -9.71 8.38 -20.38
N ALA A 314 -9.92 8.33 -21.70
CA ALA A 314 -9.31 9.27 -22.64
C ALA A 314 -9.73 10.73 -22.37
N LEU A 315 -11.01 10.97 -22.07
CA LEU A 315 -11.50 12.30 -21.69
C LEU A 315 -10.90 12.77 -20.35
N SER A 316 -10.73 11.87 -19.38
CA SER A 316 -10.05 12.18 -18.10
C SER A 316 -8.61 12.64 -18.33
N LYS A 317 -7.87 11.91 -19.17
CA LYS A 317 -6.49 12.25 -19.55
C LYS A 317 -6.43 13.60 -20.27
N ARG A 318 -7.29 13.81 -21.27
CA ARG A 318 -7.38 15.08 -22.01
C ARG A 318 -7.70 16.26 -21.10
N LYS A 319 -8.59 16.09 -20.12
CA LYS A 319 -8.89 17.09 -19.09
C LYS A 319 -7.65 17.42 -18.27
N ALA A 320 -6.91 16.42 -17.81
CA ALA A 320 -5.69 16.62 -17.02
C ALA A 320 -4.59 17.33 -17.83
N GLU A 321 -4.35 16.90 -19.08
CA GLU A 321 -3.37 17.50 -19.99
C GLU A 321 -3.72 18.94 -20.36
N ALA A 322 -5.00 19.23 -20.65
CA ALA A 322 -5.44 20.58 -20.95
C ALA A 322 -5.30 21.51 -19.74
N LYS A 323 -5.61 21.03 -18.51
CA LYS A 323 -5.38 21.78 -17.26
C LYS A 323 -3.89 22.08 -17.05
N ALA A 324 -3.02 21.09 -17.23
CA ALA A 324 -1.57 21.25 -17.09
C ALA A 324 -0.98 22.21 -18.15
N SER A 325 -1.42 22.08 -19.40
CA SER A 325 -1.02 22.96 -20.50
C SER A 325 -1.43 24.41 -20.24
N ALA A 326 -2.68 24.63 -19.80
CA ALA A 326 -3.17 25.95 -19.43
C ALA A 326 -2.34 26.59 -18.32
N ALA A 327 -2.03 25.84 -17.25
CA ALA A 327 -1.19 26.33 -16.15
C ALA A 327 0.24 26.70 -16.61
N ARG A 328 0.84 25.90 -17.49
CA ARG A 328 2.17 26.20 -18.07
C ARG A 328 2.14 27.46 -18.92
N ILE A 329 1.17 27.56 -19.83
CA ILE A 329 1.00 28.74 -20.71
C ILE A 329 0.73 29.99 -19.89
N GLU A 330 -0.07 29.90 -18.83
CA GLU A 330 -0.35 31.00 -17.90
C GLU A 330 0.91 31.48 -17.18
N MET A 331 1.75 30.56 -16.70
CA MET A 331 3.03 30.91 -16.09
C MET A 331 4.00 31.57 -17.09
N GLU A 332 4.22 30.95 -18.24
CA GLU A 332 5.17 31.44 -19.26
C GLU A 332 4.71 32.77 -19.87
N SER A 333 3.43 32.86 -20.26
CA SER A 333 2.86 34.07 -20.85
C SER A 333 2.68 35.16 -19.80
N GLY A 334 2.39 34.82 -18.53
CA GLY A 334 2.33 35.78 -17.43
C GLY A 334 3.66 36.50 -17.21
N ARG A 335 4.80 35.78 -17.28
CA ARG A 335 6.14 36.40 -17.22
C ARG A 335 6.39 37.34 -18.39
N ALA A 336 6.06 36.91 -19.61
CA ALA A 336 6.23 37.74 -20.81
C ALA A 336 5.35 39.00 -20.78
N ILE A 337 4.11 38.91 -20.27
CA ILE A 337 3.23 40.06 -20.08
C ILE A 337 3.84 41.04 -19.07
N ALA A 338 4.32 40.56 -17.92
CA ALA A 338 4.93 41.42 -16.90
C ALA A 338 6.16 42.16 -17.43
N GLU A 339 6.99 41.50 -18.25
CA GLU A 339 8.14 42.11 -18.92
C GLU A 339 7.71 43.18 -19.94
N ALA A 340 6.73 42.86 -20.80
CA ALA A 340 6.19 43.80 -21.77
C ALA A 340 5.56 45.03 -21.08
N GLU A 341 4.79 44.83 -20.00
CA GLU A 341 4.19 45.92 -19.21
C GLU A 341 5.26 46.80 -18.54
N HIS A 342 6.35 46.21 -18.07
CA HIS A 342 7.51 46.95 -17.56
C HIS A 342 8.15 47.80 -18.66
N ASN A 343 8.37 47.23 -19.85
CA ASN A 343 8.92 47.94 -21.01
C ASN A 343 8.02 49.08 -21.48
N ILE A 344 6.70 48.85 -21.55
CA ILE A 344 5.70 49.88 -21.88
C ILE A 344 5.77 51.04 -20.89
N LYS A 345 5.81 50.73 -19.58
CA LYS A 345 5.92 51.77 -18.54
C LYS A 345 7.18 52.60 -18.69
N LYS A 346 8.33 51.95 -18.93
CA LYS A 346 9.62 52.60 -19.17
C LYS A 346 9.58 53.46 -20.44
N GLY A 347 9.04 52.93 -21.53
CA GLY A 347 8.88 53.64 -22.80
C GLY A 347 8.00 54.88 -22.67
N ARG A 348 6.84 54.77 -22.00
CA ARG A 348 5.92 55.91 -21.78
C ARG A 348 6.57 57.03 -20.94
N ALA A 349 7.39 56.68 -19.96
CA ALA A 349 8.14 57.67 -19.19
C ALA A 349 9.14 58.45 -20.08
N VAL A 350 9.90 57.76 -20.92
CA VAL A 350 10.82 58.40 -21.89
C VAL A 350 10.07 59.25 -22.90
N LEU A 351 8.92 58.77 -23.39
CA LEU A 351 8.11 59.49 -24.37
C LEU A 351 7.56 60.80 -23.80
N SER A 352 7.13 60.80 -22.53
CA SER A 352 6.70 62.02 -21.82
C SER A 352 7.83 63.04 -21.67
N GLU A 353 9.06 62.60 -21.37
CA GLU A 353 10.21 63.50 -21.27
C GLU A 353 10.60 64.09 -22.64
N LEU A 354 10.56 63.28 -23.71
CA LEU A 354 10.81 63.74 -25.08
C LEU A 354 9.74 64.73 -25.56
N GLU A 355 8.47 64.54 -25.19
CA GLU A 355 7.39 65.47 -25.52
C GLU A 355 7.57 66.83 -24.84
N LYS A 356 7.88 66.85 -23.54
CA LYS A 356 8.24 68.09 -22.82
C LYS A 356 9.43 68.81 -23.46
N ALA A 357 10.48 68.07 -23.80
CA ALA A 357 11.66 68.63 -24.46
C ALA A 357 11.31 69.25 -25.82
N LYS A 358 10.47 68.59 -26.62
CA LYS A 358 9.99 69.12 -27.90
C LYS A 358 9.15 70.39 -27.74
N GLU A 359 8.28 70.46 -26.74
CA GLU A 359 7.50 71.67 -26.43
C GLU A 359 8.43 72.84 -26.10
N GLN A 360 9.45 72.61 -25.27
CA GLN A 360 10.45 73.61 -24.91
C GLN A 360 11.26 74.09 -26.11
N ILE A 361 11.73 73.16 -26.97
CA ILE A 361 12.46 73.49 -28.20
C ILE A 361 11.57 74.28 -29.16
N CYS A 362 10.29 73.93 -29.29
CA CYS A 362 9.35 74.65 -30.13
C CYS A 362 9.11 76.08 -29.63
N ALA A 363 8.97 76.27 -28.31
CA ALA A 363 8.86 77.59 -27.70
C ALA A 363 10.11 78.45 -27.95
N ASN A 364 11.31 77.86 -27.78
CA ASN A 364 12.58 78.53 -28.05
C ASN A 364 12.71 78.91 -29.54
N MET A 365 12.33 78.01 -30.46
CA MET A 365 12.35 78.27 -31.90
C MET A 365 11.39 79.41 -32.28
N LEU A 366 10.19 79.45 -31.70
CA LEU A 366 9.21 80.52 -31.94
C LEU A 366 9.75 81.88 -31.43
N ALA A 367 10.41 81.88 -30.28
CA ALA A 367 11.06 83.08 -29.72
C ALA A 367 12.20 83.58 -30.64
N CYS A 368 13.05 82.69 -31.13
CA CYS A 368 14.13 83.04 -32.07
C CYS A 368 13.58 83.56 -33.42
N LYS A 369 12.52 82.95 -33.96
CA LYS A 369 11.87 83.43 -35.20
C LYS A 369 11.25 84.82 -35.02
N LYS A 370 10.57 85.07 -33.91
CA LYS A 370 10.04 86.40 -33.57
C LYS A 370 11.16 87.44 -33.43
N ALA A 371 12.26 87.09 -32.77
CA ALA A 371 13.42 87.99 -32.64
C ALA A 371 14.03 88.33 -34.02
N ALA A 372 14.12 87.34 -34.93
CA ALA A 372 14.60 87.54 -36.29
C ALA A 372 13.64 88.41 -37.14
N GLU A 373 12.32 88.23 -37.00
CA GLU A 373 11.31 89.07 -37.66
C GLU A 373 11.34 90.51 -37.15
N GLN A 374 11.42 90.70 -35.82
CA GLN A 374 11.54 92.02 -35.20
C GLN A 374 12.81 92.73 -35.67
N ALA A 375 13.95 92.05 -35.65
CA ALA A 375 15.19 92.58 -36.24
C ALA A 375 15.02 92.87 -37.74
N GLY A 376 14.29 92.05 -38.49
CA GLY A 376 13.90 92.31 -39.89
C GLY A 376 13.15 93.63 -40.09
N THR A 377 12.10 93.87 -39.31
CA THR A 377 11.30 95.11 -39.37
C THR A 377 12.11 96.35 -38.97
N MET A 378 12.92 96.26 -37.92
CA MET A 378 13.81 97.35 -37.49
C MET A 378 14.87 97.66 -38.54
N ARG A 379 15.46 96.64 -39.18
CA ARG A 379 16.38 96.82 -40.31
C ARG A 379 15.73 97.53 -41.48
N GLN A 380 14.49 97.20 -41.82
CA GLN A 380 13.80 97.83 -42.94
C GLN A 380 13.52 99.31 -42.66
N SER A 381 13.03 99.63 -41.46
CA SER A 381 12.85 101.01 -41.02
C SER A 381 14.16 101.81 -41.01
N LYS A 382 15.25 101.23 -40.47
CA LYS A 382 16.58 101.86 -40.46
C LYS A 382 17.18 102.01 -41.86
N ARG A 383 16.88 101.11 -42.80
CA ARG A 383 17.31 101.20 -44.21
C ARG A 383 16.55 102.30 -44.97
N GLU A 384 15.26 102.47 -44.67
CA GLU A 384 14.46 103.60 -45.19
C GLU A 384 14.94 104.94 -44.61
N GLU A 385 15.29 104.98 -43.33
CA GLU A 385 15.90 106.14 -42.66
C GLU A 385 17.26 106.48 -43.31
N LEU A 386 18.14 105.49 -43.49
CA LEU A 386 19.42 105.63 -44.19
C LEU A 386 19.24 106.14 -45.63
N SER A 387 18.27 105.61 -46.37
CA SER A 387 17.91 106.07 -47.72
C SER A 387 17.50 107.54 -47.73
N GLY A 388 16.61 107.93 -46.81
CA GLY A 388 16.16 109.31 -46.67
C GLY A 388 17.28 110.28 -46.29
N VAL A 389 18.20 109.86 -45.42
CA VAL A 389 19.38 110.66 -45.02
C VAL A 389 20.37 110.78 -46.18
N ARG A 390 20.61 109.69 -46.94
CA ARG A 390 21.44 109.72 -48.17
C ARG A 390 20.87 110.65 -49.24
N GLU A 391 19.55 110.64 -49.44
CA GLU A 391 18.85 111.53 -50.37
C GLU A 391 18.98 113.01 -49.95
N LYS A 392 18.85 113.30 -48.65
CA LYS A 392 19.06 114.65 -48.09
C LYS A 392 20.50 115.12 -48.27
N ARG A 393 21.49 114.25 -48.01
CA ARG A 393 22.91 114.54 -48.25
C ARG A 393 23.18 114.84 -49.73
N LYS A 394 22.62 114.03 -50.65
CA LYS A 394 22.74 114.26 -52.10
C LYS A 394 22.16 115.63 -52.50
N ARG A 395 20.99 116.00 -51.98
CA ARG A 395 20.39 117.32 -52.23
C ARG A 395 21.19 118.47 -51.63
N ALA A 396 21.81 118.30 -50.47
CA ALA A 396 22.70 119.31 -49.88
C ALA A 396 23.95 119.53 -50.75
N LEU A 397 24.56 118.46 -51.26
CA LEU A 397 25.68 118.50 -52.21
C LEU A 397 25.29 119.12 -53.56
N GLU A 398 24.11 118.79 -54.10
CA GLU A 398 23.59 119.40 -55.33
C GLU A 398 23.36 120.90 -55.17
N LYS A 399 22.79 121.34 -54.05
CA LYS A 399 22.60 122.76 -53.71
C LYS A 399 23.92 123.51 -53.52
N GLU A 400 24.93 122.87 -52.94
CA GLU A 400 26.30 123.40 -52.87
C GLU A 400 26.85 123.65 -54.28
N LEU A 401 26.72 122.65 -55.17
CA LEU A 401 27.20 122.70 -56.54
C LEU A 401 26.50 123.79 -57.37
N GLU A 402 25.17 123.90 -57.24
CA GLU A 402 24.33 124.85 -57.95
C GLU A 402 24.65 126.30 -57.55
N LYS A 403 24.92 126.55 -56.26
CA LYS A 403 25.34 127.89 -55.80
C LYS A 403 26.75 128.25 -56.24
N ARG A 404 27.69 127.29 -56.29
CA ARG A 404 29.03 127.51 -56.86
C ARG A 404 29.00 127.83 -58.37
N ASN A 405 28.06 127.26 -59.11
CA ASN A 405 27.95 127.44 -60.58
C ASN A 405 27.12 128.67 -61.03
N SER A 406 26.38 129.33 -60.13
CA SER A 406 25.44 130.42 -60.47
C SER A 406 26.06 131.79 -60.83
N VAL A 407 27.37 131.92 -61.01
CA VAL A 407 28.06 133.21 -61.26
C VAL A 407 28.80 133.22 -62.61
N SER A 408 28.26 133.93 -63.60
CA SER A 408 28.83 134.07 -64.97
C SER A 408 29.89 135.20 -65.08
N GLY A 409 30.86 135.03 -65.99
CA GLY A 409 32.11 135.80 -66.09
C GLY A 409 31.99 137.33 -66.21
N ILE A 410 30.85 137.85 -66.65
CA ILE A 410 30.60 139.31 -66.74
C ILE A 410 30.19 139.92 -65.38
N GLN A 411 29.66 139.11 -64.44
CA GLN A 411 29.34 139.55 -63.07
C GLN A 411 30.55 139.56 -62.12
N LYS A 412 31.67 138.91 -62.50
CA LYS A 412 32.93 138.93 -61.72
C LYS A 412 33.66 140.28 -61.75
N LEU A 413 33.40 141.14 -62.73
CA LEU A 413 34.17 142.37 -62.96
C LEU A 413 33.50 143.67 -62.46
N PHE A 414 32.20 143.68 -62.16
CA PHE A 414 31.49 144.94 -61.81
C PHE A 414 30.58 144.90 -60.55
N GLN A 415 30.38 143.76 -59.84
CA GLN A 415 29.60 143.70 -58.57
C GLN A 415 30.18 142.71 -57.51
N LYS A 416 31.11 143.18 -56.66
CA LYS A 416 31.84 142.37 -55.64
C LYS A 416 30.99 141.82 -54.48
N SER A 417 29.82 142.39 -54.16
CA SER A 417 29.02 142.00 -52.98
C SER A 417 28.20 140.71 -53.18
N LYS A 418 27.70 140.45 -54.40
CA LYS A 418 26.88 139.26 -54.71
C LYS A 418 27.66 137.94 -54.75
N TYR A 419 28.95 137.98 -55.13
CA TYR A 419 29.83 136.79 -55.17
C TYR A 419 30.16 136.24 -53.77
N LYS A 420 30.40 137.12 -52.80
CA LYS A 420 30.77 136.74 -51.43
C LYS A 420 29.60 136.09 -50.66
N ALA A 421 28.37 136.51 -50.96
CA ALA A 421 27.16 135.92 -50.41
C ALA A 421 26.88 134.50 -50.95
N ALA A 422 27.18 134.24 -52.23
CA ALA A 422 26.99 132.93 -52.86
C ALA A 422 27.96 131.85 -52.33
N MET A 423 29.23 132.22 -52.03
CA MET A 423 30.22 131.28 -51.49
C MET A 423 29.94 130.90 -50.02
N LYS A 424 29.43 131.83 -49.21
CA LYS A 424 29.09 131.56 -47.80
C LYS A 424 27.92 130.58 -47.66
N LEU A 425 26.93 130.67 -48.54
CA LEU A 425 25.81 129.71 -48.60
C LEU A 425 26.27 128.31 -49.05
N ALA A 426 27.29 128.21 -49.91
CA ALA A 426 27.83 126.93 -50.35
C ALA A 426 28.60 126.20 -49.23
N GLU A 427 29.35 126.92 -48.39
CA GLU A 427 30.01 126.35 -47.20
C GLU A 427 29.01 125.85 -46.16
N GLU A 428 27.88 126.52 -45.97
CA GLU A 428 26.81 126.06 -45.06
C GLU A 428 26.20 124.73 -45.52
N TYR A 429 25.93 124.55 -46.82
CA TYR A 429 25.46 123.28 -47.37
C TYR A 429 26.51 122.15 -47.29
N GLY A 430 27.80 122.48 -47.42
CA GLY A 430 28.90 121.52 -47.24
C GLY A 430 29.02 121.01 -45.80
N ARG A 431 28.78 121.87 -44.80
CA ARG A 431 28.76 121.48 -43.38
C ARG A 431 27.55 120.60 -43.04
N GLU A 432 26.38 120.93 -43.57
CA GLU A 432 25.16 120.11 -43.46
C GLU A 432 25.37 118.70 -44.06
N ALA A 433 26.07 118.60 -45.20
CA ALA A 433 26.43 117.31 -45.81
C ALA A 433 27.42 116.49 -44.95
N GLY A 434 28.32 117.14 -44.21
CA GLY A 434 29.25 116.47 -43.28
C GLY A 434 28.58 115.96 -42.00
N GLU A 435 27.64 116.71 -41.43
CA GLU A 435 26.82 116.27 -40.29
C GLU A 435 25.93 115.07 -40.66
N LEU A 436 25.38 115.05 -41.88
CA LEU A 436 24.62 113.92 -42.41
C LEU A 436 25.49 112.67 -42.66
N GLU A 437 26.79 112.82 -42.91
CA GLU A 437 27.73 111.70 -43.10
C GLU A 437 28.01 110.94 -41.80
N ALA A 438 28.13 111.66 -40.68
CA ALA A 438 28.26 111.05 -39.36
C ALA A 438 27.03 110.20 -39.00
N VAL A 439 25.83 110.72 -39.30
CA VAL A 439 24.56 109.99 -39.09
C VAL A 439 24.46 108.75 -39.99
N ILE A 440 24.96 108.82 -41.23
CA ILE A 440 25.04 107.66 -42.12
C ILE A 440 25.95 106.58 -41.52
N SER A 441 27.11 106.94 -40.99
CA SER A 441 28.06 106.02 -40.37
C SER A 441 27.48 105.32 -39.12
N ASP A 442 26.74 106.05 -38.29
CA ASP A 442 26.08 105.50 -37.09
C ASP A 442 24.94 104.55 -37.48
N LEU A 443 24.10 104.93 -38.46
CA LEU A 443 23.03 104.07 -38.97
C LEU A 443 23.56 102.81 -39.67
N GLU A 444 24.71 102.89 -40.35
CA GLU A 444 25.39 101.75 -40.95
C GLU A 444 25.91 100.77 -39.88
N SER A 445 26.48 101.29 -38.77
CA SER A 445 26.92 100.47 -37.63
C SER A 445 25.73 99.80 -36.90
N GLU A 446 24.63 100.52 -36.70
CA GLU A 446 23.39 99.94 -36.14
C GLU A 446 22.79 98.85 -37.05
N LEU A 447 22.82 99.05 -38.37
CA LEU A 447 22.37 98.06 -39.35
C LEU A 447 23.24 96.80 -39.36
N GLU A 448 24.56 96.95 -39.16
CA GLU A 448 25.49 95.82 -39.07
C GLU A 448 25.24 94.98 -37.81
N LEU A 449 25.05 95.63 -36.65
CA LEU A 449 24.68 94.95 -35.40
C LEU A 449 23.32 94.23 -35.50
N LEU A 450 22.31 94.88 -36.11
CA LEU A 450 21.01 94.26 -36.35
C LEU A 450 21.09 93.08 -37.34
N ASN A 451 21.99 93.12 -38.31
CA ASN A 451 22.24 92.00 -39.22
C ASN A 451 22.87 90.81 -38.49
N GLN A 452 23.89 91.05 -37.66
CA GLN A 452 24.52 90.01 -36.85
C GLN A 452 23.50 89.35 -35.90
N ASN A 453 22.73 90.15 -35.16
CA ASN A 453 21.69 89.63 -34.25
C ASN A 453 20.60 88.84 -34.98
N ALA A 454 20.19 89.29 -36.18
CA ALA A 454 19.21 88.57 -36.98
C ALA A 454 19.77 87.24 -37.52
N GLU A 455 21.03 87.22 -37.94
CA GLU A 455 21.71 86.02 -38.44
C GLU A 455 21.96 85.01 -37.33
N GLU A 456 22.38 85.46 -36.13
CA GLU A 456 22.53 84.62 -34.94
C GLU A 456 21.19 84.00 -34.51
N ALA A 457 20.11 84.79 -34.46
CA ALA A 457 18.76 84.29 -34.16
C ALA A 457 18.26 83.26 -35.19
N LEU A 458 18.55 83.47 -36.48
CA LEU A 458 18.26 82.51 -37.56
C LEU A 458 19.07 81.22 -37.41
N THR A 459 20.33 81.32 -36.98
CA THR A 459 21.23 80.18 -36.79
C THR A 459 20.78 79.33 -35.61
N LEU A 460 20.46 79.95 -34.47
CA LEU A 460 19.87 79.30 -33.30
C LEU A 460 18.52 78.66 -33.64
N SER A 461 17.67 79.33 -34.44
CA SER A 461 16.41 78.75 -34.90
C SER A 461 16.62 77.51 -35.78
N ARG A 462 17.64 77.49 -36.64
CA ARG A 462 17.98 76.30 -37.47
C ARG A 462 18.53 75.15 -36.63
N GLN A 463 19.30 75.45 -35.58
CA GLN A 463 19.80 74.45 -34.65
C GLN A 463 18.66 73.82 -33.85
N ALA A 464 17.77 74.65 -33.27
CA ALA A 464 16.56 74.20 -32.58
C ALA A 464 15.65 73.34 -33.49
N GLU A 465 15.52 73.69 -34.78
CA GLU A 465 14.78 72.87 -35.75
C GLU A 465 15.42 71.48 -35.93
N ARG A 466 16.75 71.38 -36.02
CA ARG A 466 17.44 70.07 -36.13
C ARG A 466 17.25 69.22 -34.87
N GLU A 467 17.37 69.82 -33.69
CA GLU A 467 17.13 69.16 -32.41
C GLU A 467 15.67 68.69 -32.29
N TYR A 468 14.72 69.51 -32.72
CA TYR A 468 13.30 69.14 -32.79
C TYR A 468 13.06 67.94 -33.72
N GLN A 469 13.65 67.92 -34.92
CA GLN A 469 13.51 66.79 -35.85
C GLN A 469 14.16 65.50 -35.31
N SER A 470 15.28 65.62 -34.58
CA SER A 470 15.90 64.48 -33.89
C SER A 470 14.98 63.90 -32.82
N HIS A 471 14.49 64.74 -31.88
CA HIS A 471 13.56 64.28 -30.85
C HIS A 471 12.23 63.79 -31.42
N ARG A 472 11.73 64.37 -32.51
CA ARG A 472 10.54 63.87 -33.23
C ARG A 472 10.75 62.45 -33.74
N SER A 473 11.93 62.17 -34.29
CA SER A 473 12.28 60.84 -34.79
C SER A 473 12.40 59.82 -33.66
N GLU A 474 13.01 60.20 -32.53
CA GLU A 474 13.06 59.37 -31.33
C GLU A 474 11.66 59.13 -30.73
N THR A 475 10.81 60.15 -30.68
CA THR A 475 9.41 60.01 -30.20
C THR A 475 8.67 58.97 -31.03
N ALA A 476 8.79 59.03 -32.37
CA ALA A 476 8.18 58.05 -33.27
C ALA A 476 8.72 56.63 -33.04
N ARG A 477 10.04 56.50 -32.83
CA ARG A 477 10.67 55.21 -32.53
C ARG A 477 10.17 54.61 -31.20
N TYR A 478 10.10 55.40 -30.13
CA TYR A 478 9.58 54.92 -28.85
C TYR A 478 8.07 54.61 -28.92
N ALA A 479 7.28 55.40 -29.63
CA ALA A 479 5.85 55.12 -29.85
C ALA A 479 5.66 53.77 -30.57
N GLN A 480 6.44 53.52 -31.62
CA GLN A 480 6.38 52.27 -32.38
C GLN A 480 6.86 51.07 -31.55
N TRP A 481 7.91 51.24 -30.73
CA TRP A 481 8.37 50.22 -29.81
C TRP A 481 7.32 49.88 -28.73
N ILE A 482 6.70 50.88 -28.10
CA ILE A 482 5.62 50.68 -27.12
C ILE A 482 4.45 49.93 -27.76
N SER A 483 4.03 50.32 -28.97
CA SER A 483 2.97 49.63 -29.70
C SER A 483 3.31 48.14 -29.95
N SER A 484 4.57 47.83 -30.25
CA SER A 484 5.03 46.44 -30.41
C SER A 484 4.98 45.66 -29.09
N GLU A 485 5.36 46.28 -27.97
CA GLU A 485 5.26 45.64 -26.65
C GLU A 485 3.79 45.43 -26.21
N GLU A 486 2.90 46.38 -26.53
CA GLU A 486 1.45 46.25 -26.28
C GLU A 486 0.85 45.09 -27.09
N GLU A 487 1.25 44.93 -28.35
CA GLU A 487 0.85 43.81 -29.21
C GLU A 487 1.35 42.47 -28.65
N LYS A 488 2.62 42.39 -28.22
CA LYS A 488 3.17 41.19 -27.55
C LYS A 488 2.37 40.81 -26.31
N ALA A 489 2.05 41.79 -25.44
CA ALA A 489 1.24 41.54 -24.25
C ALA A 489 -0.17 41.04 -24.60
N ALA A 490 -0.80 41.63 -25.63
CA ALA A 490 -2.12 41.20 -26.10
C ALA A 490 -2.11 39.77 -26.66
N ASP A 491 -1.09 39.40 -27.44
CA ASP A 491 -0.92 38.05 -27.99
C ASP A 491 -0.75 37.00 -26.89
N HIS A 492 0.06 37.30 -25.88
CA HIS A 492 0.22 36.41 -24.72
C HIS A 492 -1.09 36.27 -23.91
N ARG A 493 -1.84 37.36 -23.71
CA ARG A 493 -3.18 37.29 -23.08
C ARG A 493 -4.15 36.43 -23.89
N LYS A 494 -4.10 36.51 -25.22
CA LYS A 494 -4.91 35.67 -26.12
C LYS A 494 -4.55 34.19 -26.01
N LYS A 495 -3.25 33.86 -25.91
CA LYS A 495 -2.78 32.48 -25.68
C LYS A 495 -3.31 31.91 -24.36
N ILE A 496 -3.26 32.69 -23.27
CA ILE A 496 -3.82 32.29 -21.96
C ILE A 496 -5.33 32.01 -22.09
N PHE A 497 -6.08 32.93 -22.69
CA PHE A 497 -7.53 32.77 -22.86
C PHE A 497 -7.90 31.52 -23.68
N GLN A 498 -7.17 31.25 -24.77
CA GLN A 498 -7.38 30.06 -25.60
C GLN A 498 -7.13 28.77 -24.81
N ALA A 499 -6.01 28.69 -24.08
CA ALA A 499 -5.66 27.52 -23.29
C ALA A 499 -6.68 27.27 -22.14
N GLN A 500 -7.14 28.32 -21.47
CA GLN A 500 -8.19 28.21 -20.45
C GLN A 500 -9.53 27.73 -21.04
N ARG A 501 -9.89 28.22 -22.23
CA ARG A 501 -11.11 27.79 -22.93
C ARG A 501 -11.04 26.31 -23.32
N GLU A 502 -9.91 25.84 -23.81
CA GLU A 502 -9.68 24.42 -24.13
C GLU A 502 -9.78 23.53 -22.88
N ALA A 503 -9.18 23.95 -21.76
CA ALA A 503 -9.28 23.23 -20.48
C ALA A 503 -10.73 23.14 -19.98
N GLU A 504 -11.50 24.23 -20.08
CA GLU A 504 -12.90 24.25 -19.68
C GLU A 504 -13.80 23.40 -20.60
N MET A 505 -13.55 23.39 -21.91
CA MET A 505 -14.28 22.47 -22.82
C MET A 505 -13.97 21.00 -22.51
N ALA A 506 -12.69 20.65 -22.33
CA ALA A 506 -12.30 19.29 -21.96
C ALA A 506 -12.93 18.85 -20.64
N ARG A 507 -13.03 19.75 -19.66
CA ARG A 507 -13.71 19.51 -18.38
C ARG A 507 -15.20 19.20 -18.58
N LYS A 508 -15.92 20.03 -19.35
CA LYS A 508 -17.36 19.85 -19.60
C LYS A 508 -17.66 18.56 -20.37
N GLU A 509 -16.86 18.24 -21.39
CA GLU A 509 -16.99 16.98 -22.13
C GLU A 509 -16.82 15.78 -21.20
N TYR A 510 -15.81 15.80 -20.32
CA TYR A 510 -15.58 14.77 -19.32
C TYR A 510 -16.75 14.67 -18.31
N GLU A 511 -17.21 15.78 -17.73
CA GLU A 511 -18.32 15.77 -16.76
C GLU A 511 -19.62 15.25 -17.38
N SER A 512 -19.90 15.62 -18.64
CA SER A 512 -21.04 15.13 -19.40
C SER A 512 -20.97 13.61 -19.60
N GLU A 513 -19.80 13.09 -19.97
CA GLU A 513 -19.58 11.64 -20.14
C GLU A 513 -19.68 10.88 -18.81
N ILE A 514 -19.04 11.39 -17.76
CA ILE A 514 -19.02 10.73 -16.44
C ILE A 514 -20.39 10.72 -15.77
N SER A 515 -21.22 11.76 -15.98
CA SER A 515 -22.53 11.87 -15.33
C SER A 515 -23.46 10.67 -15.58
N GLN A 516 -23.28 9.97 -16.71
CA GLN A 516 -24.04 8.76 -17.08
C GLN A 516 -23.70 7.55 -16.20
N TYR A 517 -22.54 7.58 -15.52
CA TYR A 517 -21.97 6.48 -14.75
C TYR A 517 -21.83 6.82 -13.25
N THR A 518 -22.27 8.00 -12.83
CA THR A 518 -22.26 8.43 -11.42
C THR A 518 -23.70 8.42 -10.89
N GLY A 519 -24.00 7.47 -10.01
CA GLY A 519 -25.29 7.37 -9.33
C GLY A 519 -25.36 6.11 -8.47
N ALA A 520 -25.78 6.25 -7.22
CA ALA A 520 -25.74 5.18 -6.22
C ALA A 520 -26.64 3.99 -6.61
N GLY A 521 -26.06 2.78 -6.59
CA GLY A 521 -26.81 1.52 -6.62
C GLY A 521 -27.16 0.98 -8.00
N ARG A 522 -26.51 1.45 -9.06
CA ARG A 522 -26.72 0.99 -10.44
C ARG A 522 -25.66 -0.03 -10.88
N MET A 523 -26.05 -0.98 -11.74
CA MET A 523 -25.13 -1.95 -12.38
C MET A 523 -23.96 -1.30 -13.14
N ASP A 524 -24.15 -0.06 -13.58
CA ASP A 524 -23.22 0.72 -14.41
C ASP A 524 -22.42 1.77 -13.61
N GLU A 525 -22.54 1.77 -12.28
CA GLU A 525 -21.73 2.61 -11.39
C GLU A 525 -20.25 2.20 -11.47
N ARG A 526 -19.35 3.20 -11.45
CA ARG A 526 -17.89 3.00 -11.48
C ARG A 526 -17.15 4.00 -10.61
N VAL A 527 -15.95 3.61 -10.19
CA VAL A 527 -14.99 4.51 -9.55
C VAL A 527 -14.06 5.11 -10.61
N VAL A 528 -13.73 6.40 -10.50
CA VAL A 528 -12.86 7.10 -11.45
C VAL A 528 -11.54 7.46 -10.76
N ILE A 529 -10.43 7.41 -11.51
CA ILE A 529 -9.10 7.79 -11.02
C ILE A 529 -8.89 9.29 -11.24
N ASP A 530 -9.34 10.08 -10.27
CA ASP A 530 -9.12 11.53 -10.22
C ASP A 530 -8.23 11.94 -9.02
N GLU A 531 -8.02 13.24 -8.85
CA GLU A 531 -7.20 13.81 -7.78
C GLU A 531 -7.75 13.42 -6.38
N SER A 532 -9.08 13.40 -6.22
CA SER A 532 -9.77 13.00 -4.98
C SER A 532 -9.55 11.52 -4.66
N PHE A 533 -9.62 10.63 -5.66
CA PHE A 533 -9.32 9.22 -5.48
C PHE A 533 -7.87 9.00 -5.04
N VAL A 534 -6.91 9.67 -5.68
CA VAL A 534 -5.48 9.57 -5.31
C VAL A 534 -5.23 10.12 -3.91
N GLU A 535 -5.89 11.21 -3.50
CA GLU A 535 -5.81 11.72 -2.13
C GLU A 535 -6.35 10.73 -1.10
N LYS A 536 -7.47 10.06 -1.40
CA LYS A 536 -8.01 9.00 -0.53
C LYS A 536 -7.04 7.82 -0.44
N LEU A 537 -6.48 7.39 -1.57
CA LEU A 537 -5.54 6.28 -1.66
C LEU A 537 -4.29 6.50 -0.80
N LEU A 538 -3.73 7.71 -0.88
CA LEU A 538 -2.54 8.17 -0.15
C LEU A 538 -2.84 8.78 1.23
N SER A 539 -4.09 8.69 1.70
CA SER A 539 -4.49 9.23 3.00
C SER A 539 -3.79 8.50 4.14
N LYS A 540 -3.42 9.26 5.18
CA LYS A 540 -2.94 8.69 6.45
C LYS A 540 -4.07 8.03 7.25
N ASP A 541 -5.32 8.38 6.97
CA ASP A 541 -6.49 7.72 7.57
C ASP A 541 -6.66 6.30 6.99
N ILE A 542 -6.57 5.30 7.85
CA ILE A 542 -6.56 3.89 7.47
C ILE A 542 -7.86 3.49 6.77
N ARG A 543 -9.01 4.01 7.22
CA ARG A 543 -10.33 3.69 6.63
C ARG A 543 -10.44 4.23 5.22
N THR A 544 -10.19 5.53 5.05
CA THR A 544 -10.21 6.21 3.75
C THR A 544 -9.27 5.55 2.74
N SER A 545 -8.04 5.25 3.15
CA SER A 545 -7.07 4.54 2.29
C SER A 545 -7.50 3.11 1.99
N THR A 546 -8.10 2.40 2.95
CA THR A 546 -8.63 1.04 2.74
C THR A 546 -9.76 1.02 1.72
N ASP A 547 -10.73 1.94 1.82
CA ASP A 547 -11.86 2.02 0.90
C ASP A 547 -11.40 2.28 -0.55
N ALA A 548 -10.41 3.18 -0.72
CA ALA A 548 -9.79 3.42 -2.02
C ALA A 548 -9.03 2.19 -2.55
N GLN A 549 -8.33 1.45 -1.69
CA GLN A 549 -7.61 0.22 -2.06
C GLN A 549 -8.54 -0.93 -2.44
N VAL A 550 -9.76 -0.99 -1.88
CA VAL A 550 -10.77 -2.01 -2.19
C VAL A 550 -11.47 -1.73 -3.52
N ALA A 551 -11.52 -0.46 -3.95
CA ALA A 551 -12.15 -0.07 -5.20
C ALA A 551 -11.44 -0.65 -6.43
N ASN A 552 -12.20 -0.90 -7.50
CA ASN A 552 -11.69 -1.22 -8.83
C ASN A 552 -12.09 -0.11 -9.82
N PRO A 553 -11.20 0.85 -10.11
CA PRO A 553 -11.54 1.96 -10.99
C PRO A 553 -11.91 1.51 -12.40
N TRP A 554 -12.81 2.25 -13.04
CA TRP A 554 -13.30 2.11 -14.42
C TRP A 554 -14.19 0.91 -14.74
N PHE A 555 -14.22 -0.13 -13.90
CA PHE A 555 -15.09 -1.29 -14.10
C PHE A 555 -16.49 -1.07 -13.55
N THR A 556 -17.47 -1.66 -14.23
CA THR A 556 -18.87 -1.74 -13.78
C THR A 556 -19.27 -3.19 -13.52
N GLN A 557 -20.35 -3.41 -12.76
CA GLN A 557 -20.89 -4.76 -12.56
C GLN A 557 -21.34 -5.36 -13.89
N ARG A 558 -22.05 -4.59 -14.74
CA ARG A 558 -22.50 -5.05 -16.06
C ARG A 558 -21.33 -5.53 -16.92
N TYR A 559 -20.28 -4.73 -17.03
CA TYR A 559 -19.11 -5.09 -17.83
C TYR A 559 -18.47 -6.38 -17.30
N ASN A 560 -18.33 -6.53 -15.99
CA ASN A 560 -17.79 -7.75 -15.40
C ASN A 560 -18.63 -9.00 -15.70
N ARG A 561 -19.97 -8.90 -15.71
CA ARG A 561 -20.84 -10.03 -16.07
C ARG A 561 -20.62 -10.47 -17.53
N GLU A 562 -20.51 -9.52 -18.46
CA GLU A 562 -20.26 -9.85 -19.88
C GLU A 562 -18.85 -10.43 -20.11
N ARG A 563 -17.84 -9.99 -19.35
CA ARG A 563 -16.48 -10.56 -19.34
C ARG A 563 -16.46 -12.01 -18.83
N GLU A 564 -17.31 -12.35 -17.86
CA GLU A 564 -17.44 -13.72 -17.33
C GLU A 564 -18.17 -14.65 -18.30
N LYS A 565 -19.20 -14.15 -18.99
CA LYS A 565 -19.86 -14.88 -20.09
C LYS A 565 -18.88 -15.17 -21.22
N LEU A 566 -18.04 -14.20 -21.59
CA LEU A 566 -17.01 -14.37 -22.61
C LEU A 566 -16.06 -15.53 -22.25
N PHE A 567 -15.66 -15.64 -20.98
CA PHE A 567 -14.85 -16.77 -20.52
C PHE A 567 -15.58 -18.12 -20.69
N GLY A 568 -16.86 -18.21 -20.30
CA GLY A 568 -17.66 -19.42 -20.49
C GLY A 568 -17.75 -19.85 -21.96
N TYR A 569 -18.01 -18.91 -22.87
CA TYR A 569 -18.05 -19.21 -24.32
C TYR A 569 -16.67 -19.55 -24.90
N ALA A 570 -15.59 -18.93 -24.40
CA ALA A 570 -14.23 -19.27 -24.81
C ALA A 570 -13.88 -20.73 -24.45
N MET A 571 -14.25 -21.19 -23.25
CA MET A 571 -14.06 -22.58 -22.83
C MET A 571 -14.82 -23.55 -23.74
N ARG A 572 -16.10 -23.29 -24.01
CA ARG A 572 -16.92 -24.11 -24.92
C ARG A 572 -16.32 -24.16 -26.33
N MET A 573 -15.91 -23.01 -26.88
CA MET A 573 -15.29 -22.96 -28.21
C MET A 573 -13.97 -23.73 -28.25
N ASN A 574 -13.12 -23.60 -27.23
CA ASN A 574 -11.84 -24.31 -27.16
C ASN A 574 -12.04 -25.83 -27.07
N LYS A 575 -13.04 -26.32 -26.31
CA LYS A 575 -13.40 -27.75 -26.29
C LYS A 575 -13.77 -28.22 -27.69
N GLU A 576 -14.70 -27.54 -28.34
CA GLU A 576 -15.18 -27.93 -29.67
C GLU A 576 -14.05 -27.88 -30.72
N PHE A 577 -13.11 -26.93 -30.58
CA PHE A 577 -11.91 -26.87 -31.41
C PHE A 577 -11.07 -28.15 -31.28
N VAL A 578 -10.78 -28.58 -30.04
CA VAL A 578 -9.98 -29.78 -29.77
C VAL A 578 -10.66 -31.04 -30.33
N VAL A 579 -11.93 -31.28 -29.98
CA VAL A 579 -12.63 -32.52 -30.36
C VAL A 579 -13.00 -32.59 -31.85
N SER A 580 -12.98 -31.45 -32.56
CA SER A 580 -13.23 -31.41 -34.01
C SER A 580 -11.95 -31.51 -34.87
N SER A 581 -10.79 -31.82 -34.27
CA SER A 581 -9.52 -32.01 -34.99
C SER A 581 -8.94 -33.41 -34.78
N ASN A 582 -8.66 -34.11 -35.90
CA ASN A 582 -7.88 -35.34 -35.91
C ASN A 582 -6.40 -35.08 -35.65
N HIS A 583 -5.87 -33.90 -36.00
CA HIS A 583 -4.48 -33.54 -35.67
C HIS A 583 -4.27 -33.43 -34.15
N CYS A 584 -5.23 -32.87 -33.42
CA CYS A 584 -5.25 -32.93 -31.95
C CYS A 584 -5.20 -34.38 -31.44
N ARG A 585 -6.08 -35.26 -31.97
CA ARG A 585 -6.09 -36.69 -31.63
C ARG A 585 -4.71 -37.31 -31.83
N ASP A 586 -4.14 -37.16 -33.02
CA ASP A 586 -2.90 -37.85 -33.39
C ASP A 586 -1.74 -37.39 -32.51
N ASN A 587 -1.68 -36.10 -32.16
CA ASN A 587 -0.75 -35.59 -31.16
C ASN A 587 -0.98 -36.21 -29.76
N PHE A 588 -2.21 -36.36 -29.28
CA PHE A 588 -2.47 -37.02 -28.00
C PHE A 588 -2.08 -38.51 -27.99
N VAL A 589 -2.26 -39.20 -29.13
CA VAL A 589 -1.80 -40.58 -29.31
C VAL A 589 -0.29 -40.65 -29.27
N THR A 590 0.41 -39.81 -30.04
CA THR A 590 1.86 -39.73 -30.07
C THR A 590 2.44 -39.37 -28.69
N LEU A 591 1.82 -38.43 -27.97
CA LEU A 591 2.20 -38.08 -26.60
C LEU A 591 2.06 -39.26 -25.64
N SER A 592 1.01 -40.05 -25.79
CA SER A 592 0.78 -41.26 -24.97
C SER A 592 1.82 -42.36 -25.23
N HIS A 593 2.26 -42.51 -26.49
CA HIS A 593 3.38 -43.38 -26.83
C HIS A 593 4.70 -42.85 -26.29
N TYR A 594 4.97 -41.54 -26.41
CA TYR A 594 6.18 -40.90 -25.88
C TYR A 594 6.31 -41.08 -24.36
N TRP A 595 5.22 -40.97 -23.61
CA TRP A 595 5.21 -41.27 -22.18
C TRP A 595 5.34 -42.76 -21.85
N GLY A 596 5.27 -43.65 -22.85
CA GLY A 596 5.32 -45.11 -22.68
C GLY A 596 4.12 -45.64 -21.90
N LEU A 597 2.96 -45.00 -22.05
CA LEU A 597 1.69 -45.37 -21.39
C LEU A 597 0.73 -46.06 -22.35
N ARG A 598 0.94 -45.87 -23.65
CA ARG A 598 0.31 -46.62 -24.72
C ARG A 598 1.35 -47.55 -25.38
N ILE A 599 0.94 -48.77 -25.71
CA ILE A 599 1.75 -49.74 -26.46
C ILE A 599 1.55 -49.55 -27.97
N GLY A 600 2.61 -49.79 -28.74
CA GLY A 600 2.63 -49.76 -30.20
C GLY A 600 2.06 -51.04 -30.82
N ASP A 601 2.35 -51.24 -32.11
CA ASP A 601 1.70 -52.28 -32.92
C ASP A 601 2.03 -53.71 -32.51
N GLU A 602 3.22 -53.94 -31.98
CA GLU A 602 3.71 -55.25 -31.54
C GLU A 602 3.45 -55.53 -30.05
N ASN A 603 2.55 -54.78 -29.41
CA ASN A 603 2.34 -54.74 -27.96
C ASN A 603 3.58 -54.29 -27.15
N GLU A 604 4.58 -53.72 -27.81
CA GLU A 604 5.77 -53.17 -27.16
C GLU A 604 5.72 -51.64 -27.03
N ARG A 605 6.63 -51.07 -26.22
CA ARG A 605 6.74 -49.61 -26.09
C ARG A 605 7.51 -49.04 -27.28
N ILE A 606 6.96 -47.97 -27.88
CA ILE A 606 7.66 -47.23 -28.93
C ILE A 606 8.85 -46.48 -28.31
N LEU A 607 10.04 -46.71 -28.86
CA LEU A 607 11.26 -46.01 -28.49
C LEU A 607 11.59 -44.95 -29.55
N PHE A 608 11.18 -43.71 -29.30
CA PHE A 608 11.49 -42.60 -30.20
C PHE A 608 12.99 -42.26 -30.17
N HIS A 609 13.55 -41.96 -31.35
CA HIS A 609 14.88 -41.41 -31.50
C HIS A 609 14.98 -40.01 -30.85
N GLN A 610 16.17 -39.62 -30.39
CA GLN A 610 16.36 -38.36 -29.67
C GLN A 610 16.06 -37.13 -30.55
N GLU A 611 16.54 -37.13 -31.81
CA GLU A 611 16.25 -36.05 -32.77
C GLU A 611 14.73 -35.84 -32.96
N ASP A 612 13.97 -36.92 -33.14
CA ASP A 612 12.51 -36.83 -33.30
C ASP A 612 11.83 -36.30 -32.03
N LYS A 613 12.30 -36.70 -30.83
CA LYS A 613 11.77 -36.16 -29.56
C LYS A 613 11.95 -34.65 -29.48
N GLU A 614 13.13 -34.13 -29.83
CA GLU A 614 13.43 -32.70 -29.73
C GLU A 614 12.60 -31.85 -30.70
N LEU A 615 12.17 -32.43 -31.82
CA LEU A 615 11.27 -31.80 -32.79
C LEU A 615 9.80 -31.90 -32.39
N MET A 616 9.32 -33.10 -32.05
CA MET A 616 7.88 -33.32 -31.84
C MET A 616 7.39 -32.86 -30.45
N VAL A 617 8.17 -33.07 -29.38
CA VAL A 617 7.68 -32.88 -28.00
C VAL A 617 7.20 -31.44 -27.72
N PRO A 618 7.87 -30.38 -28.22
CA PRO A 618 7.32 -29.02 -28.15
C PRO A 618 5.88 -28.92 -28.68
N ALA A 619 5.62 -29.44 -29.88
CA ALA A 619 4.32 -29.39 -30.54
C ALA A 619 3.25 -30.24 -29.80
N LEU A 620 3.66 -31.40 -29.25
CA LEU A 620 2.77 -32.24 -28.46
C LEU A 620 2.32 -31.53 -27.16
N PHE A 621 3.22 -30.83 -26.48
CA PHE A 621 2.87 -30.05 -25.28
C PHE A 621 2.01 -28.83 -25.63
N GLN A 622 2.29 -28.15 -26.74
CA GLN A 622 1.47 -27.04 -27.23
C GLN A 622 0.03 -27.50 -27.49
N THR A 623 -0.15 -28.69 -28.10
CA THR A 623 -1.46 -29.30 -28.31
C THR A 623 -2.12 -29.72 -26.98
N LEU A 624 -1.33 -30.23 -26.03
CA LEU A 624 -1.82 -30.57 -24.68
C LEU A 624 -2.39 -29.33 -23.95
N PHE A 625 -1.80 -28.15 -24.12
CA PHE A 625 -2.31 -26.90 -23.53
C PHE A 625 -3.68 -26.47 -24.12
N LEU A 626 -4.07 -26.96 -25.29
CA LEU A 626 -5.42 -26.73 -25.84
C LEU A 626 -6.48 -27.54 -25.08
N LEU A 627 -6.14 -28.78 -24.68
CA LEU A 627 -6.98 -29.68 -23.89
C LEU A 627 -7.03 -29.27 -22.41
N VAL A 628 -5.88 -28.91 -21.84
CA VAL A 628 -5.75 -28.48 -20.44
C VAL A 628 -5.00 -27.16 -20.39
N PRO A 629 -5.70 -26.02 -20.27
CA PRO A 629 -5.09 -24.69 -20.33
C PRO A 629 -3.94 -24.46 -19.35
N VAL A 630 -4.00 -25.07 -18.16
CA VAL A 630 -3.01 -24.89 -17.09
C VAL A 630 -2.39 -26.23 -16.71
N LEU A 631 -1.08 -26.37 -16.92
CA LEU A 631 -0.33 -27.53 -16.39
C LEU A 631 0.41 -27.11 -15.14
N SER A 632 0.40 -27.94 -14.10
CA SER A 632 1.14 -27.68 -12.88
C SER A 632 2.19 -28.75 -12.61
N SER A 633 3.36 -28.38 -12.10
CA SER A 633 4.43 -29.33 -11.79
C SER A 633 5.37 -28.77 -10.71
N THR A 634 6.06 -29.63 -9.97
CA THR A 634 7.10 -29.15 -9.05
C THR A 634 8.39 -28.84 -9.79
N PHE A 635 9.21 -27.93 -9.27
CA PHE A 635 10.55 -27.70 -9.83
C PHE A 635 11.40 -28.98 -9.90
N ALA A 636 11.27 -29.87 -8.93
CA ALA A 636 11.96 -31.17 -8.91
C ALA A 636 11.54 -32.12 -10.05
N SER A 637 10.37 -31.88 -10.66
CA SER A 637 9.81 -32.73 -11.72
C SER A 637 9.79 -32.05 -13.09
N VAL A 638 9.79 -30.71 -13.15
CA VAL A 638 9.83 -29.91 -14.38
C VAL A 638 11.01 -30.29 -15.28
N GLY A 639 12.22 -30.43 -14.72
CA GLY A 639 13.41 -30.78 -15.50
C GLY A 639 13.28 -32.12 -16.23
N ARG A 640 12.61 -33.11 -15.61
CA ARG A 640 12.33 -34.41 -16.26
C ARG A 640 11.15 -34.34 -17.22
N LEU A 641 10.11 -33.58 -16.89
CA LEU A 641 8.91 -33.44 -17.71
C LEU A 641 9.23 -32.79 -19.07
N LEU A 642 10.10 -31.78 -19.06
CA LEU A 642 10.45 -30.96 -20.24
C LEU A 642 11.89 -31.23 -20.72
N LYS A 643 12.43 -32.41 -20.45
CA LYS A 643 13.83 -32.75 -20.75
C LYS A 643 14.16 -32.62 -22.24
N ASP A 644 13.23 -33.04 -23.10
CA ASP A 644 13.41 -33.08 -24.56
C ASP A 644 12.94 -31.79 -25.26
N ILE A 645 12.48 -30.78 -24.52
CA ILE A 645 12.09 -29.47 -25.09
C ILE A 645 13.32 -28.56 -25.10
N THR A 646 14.29 -28.74 -25.99
CA THR A 646 15.57 -28.00 -25.93
C THR A 646 15.48 -26.53 -26.38
N GLN A 647 14.40 -26.17 -27.08
CA GLN A 647 14.17 -24.84 -27.65
C GLN A 647 13.66 -23.82 -26.61
N PRO A 648 14.04 -22.54 -26.71
CA PRO A 648 13.49 -21.48 -25.86
C PRO A 648 12.07 -21.07 -26.30
N GLY A 649 11.28 -20.51 -25.38
CA GLY A 649 9.98 -19.90 -25.72
C GLY A 649 8.85 -20.86 -26.13
N VAL A 650 8.98 -22.16 -25.88
CA VAL A 650 7.95 -23.17 -26.16
C VAL A 650 6.72 -23.00 -25.27
N ILE A 651 6.93 -22.56 -24.03
CA ILE A 651 5.87 -22.22 -23.07
C ILE A 651 5.61 -20.72 -23.14
N GLY A 652 4.35 -20.32 -23.15
CA GLY A 652 3.95 -18.92 -23.16
C GLY A 652 4.24 -18.24 -21.83
N THR A 653 3.54 -18.66 -20.79
CA THR A 653 3.60 -18.07 -19.44
C THR A 653 4.05 -19.10 -18.41
N LEU A 654 5.18 -18.84 -17.76
CA LEU A 654 5.55 -19.51 -16.51
C LEU A 654 4.94 -18.75 -15.34
N VAL A 655 4.30 -19.46 -14.42
CA VAL A 655 4.00 -18.95 -13.09
C VAL A 655 4.84 -19.70 -12.08
N VAL A 656 5.50 -18.98 -11.20
CA VAL A 656 6.13 -19.56 -10.02
C VAL A 656 5.30 -19.15 -8.81
N ASP A 657 4.57 -20.09 -8.23
CA ASP A 657 3.80 -19.87 -7.00
C ASP A 657 4.61 -20.29 -5.77
N GLU A 658 4.42 -19.56 -4.67
CA GLU A 658 5.23 -19.67 -3.46
C GLU A 658 6.74 -19.46 -3.76
N ALA A 659 7.05 -18.49 -4.65
CA ALA A 659 8.41 -18.24 -5.13
C ALA A 659 9.42 -17.85 -4.04
N GLY A 660 8.94 -17.35 -2.89
CA GLY A 660 9.74 -17.08 -1.69
C GLY A 660 10.42 -18.34 -1.12
N GLN A 661 9.90 -19.53 -1.47
CA GLN A 661 10.41 -20.82 -1.04
C GLN A 661 11.35 -21.50 -2.02
N ALA A 662 11.35 -21.03 -3.27
CA ALA A 662 12.09 -21.64 -4.34
C ALA A 662 13.48 -21.02 -4.41
N GLN A 663 14.51 -21.83 -4.62
CA GLN A 663 15.85 -21.31 -4.81
C GLN A 663 16.04 -20.84 -6.26
N PRO A 664 16.78 -19.74 -6.49
CA PRO A 664 16.86 -19.10 -7.81
C PRO A 664 17.25 -20.03 -8.96
N GLN A 665 18.19 -20.95 -8.74
CA GLN A 665 18.71 -21.88 -9.75
C GLN A 665 17.67 -22.90 -10.23
N MET A 666 16.66 -23.21 -9.44
CA MET A 666 15.62 -24.18 -9.82
C MET A 666 14.72 -23.64 -10.94
N ALA A 667 14.59 -22.31 -11.05
CA ALA A 667 13.73 -21.66 -12.03
C ALA A 667 14.37 -21.55 -13.42
N LEU A 668 15.69 -21.62 -13.55
CA LEU A 668 16.41 -21.32 -14.79
C LEU A 668 15.93 -22.12 -16.00
N GLY A 669 15.79 -23.45 -15.86
CA GLY A 669 15.33 -24.31 -16.96
C GLY A 669 13.90 -24.00 -17.39
N ALA A 670 13.02 -23.67 -16.44
CA ALA A 670 11.64 -23.29 -16.72
C ALA A 670 11.56 -21.90 -17.38
N LEU A 671 12.32 -20.93 -16.86
CA LEU A 671 12.41 -19.57 -17.40
C LEU A 671 12.91 -19.59 -18.85
N TYR A 672 13.96 -20.37 -19.14
CA TYR A 672 14.52 -20.51 -20.49
C TYR A 672 13.51 -21.01 -21.52
N ARG A 673 12.66 -21.97 -21.14
CA ARG A 673 11.63 -22.53 -22.01
C ARG A 673 10.39 -21.64 -22.13
N SER A 674 10.33 -20.52 -21.42
CA SER A 674 9.14 -19.67 -21.34
C SER A 674 9.32 -18.33 -22.05
N ARG A 675 8.24 -17.74 -22.58
CA ARG A 675 8.26 -16.40 -23.20
C ARG A 675 8.15 -15.27 -22.17
N ARG A 676 7.42 -15.52 -21.09
CA ARG A 676 7.29 -14.63 -19.93
C ARG A 676 7.13 -15.42 -18.63
N ALA A 677 7.41 -14.78 -17.51
CA ALA A 677 7.26 -15.35 -16.18
C ALA A 677 6.58 -14.36 -15.21
N VAL A 678 5.63 -14.87 -14.44
CA VAL A 678 5.02 -14.17 -13.31
C VAL A 678 5.45 -14.89 -12.04
N ILE A 679 6.21 -14.20 -11.20
CA ILE A 679 6.79 -14.72 -9.98
C ILE A 679 5.93 -14.22 -8.82
N VAL A 680 5.25 -15.14 -8.13
CA VAL A 680 4.31 -14.83 -7.06
C VAL A 680 4.74 -15.51 -5.78
N GLY A 681 4.91 -14.73 -4.73
CA GLY A 681 5.42 -15.24 -3.48
C GLY A 681 5.53 -14.16 -2.43
N ASP A 682 6.17 -14.52 -1.33
CA ASP A 682 6.37 -13.61 -0.21
C ASP A 682 7.70 -13.92 0.48
N PRO A 683 8.70 -13.02 0.41
CA PRO A 683 9.99 -13.22 1.05
C PRO A 683 9.91 -13.13 2.58
N LYS A 684 8.83 -12.57 3.15
CA LYS A 684 8.60 -12.44 4.60
C LYS A 684 7.86 -13.64 5.21
N GLN A 685 7.59 -14.67 4.40
CA GLN A 685 7.12 -15.98 4.86
C GLN A 685 8.29 -16.99 4.88
N VAL A 686 8.03 -18.27 4.66
CA VAL A 686 9.01 -19.34 4.84
C VAL A 686 10.11 -19.28 3.78
N GLU A 687 11.36 -19.16 4.24
CA GLU A 687 12.56 -19.19 3.39
C GLU A 687 12.82 -20.57 2.76
N PRO A 688 13.59 -20.66 1.65
CA PRO A 688 13.89 -21.93 1.00
C PRO A 688 14.66 -22.91 1.91
N VAL A 689 14.24 -24.17 1.96
CA VAL A 689 14.99 -25.22 2.65
C VAL A 689 16.17 -25.65 1.77
N VAL A 690 17.40 -25.54 2.28
CA VAL A 690 18.62 -25.93 1.56
C VAL A 690 18.83 -27.43 1.69
N THR A 691 18.77 -28.17 0.59
CA THR A 691 19.15 -29.59 0.54
C THR A 691 20.67 -29.76 0.53
N ASP A 692 21.16 -30.89 1.03
CA ASP A 692 22.59 -31.17 1.21
C ASP A 692 23.39 -31.23 -0.12
N ASP A 693 22.72 -31.51 -1.25
CA ASP A 693 23.34 -31.53 -2.60
C ASP A 693 23.95 -30.17 -3.00
N LEU A 694 23.43 -29.06 -2.43
CA LEU A 694 23.97 -27.71 -2.62
C LEU A 694 25.19 -27.42 -1.75
N ILE A 695 25.42 -28.17 -0.68
CA ILE A 695 26.63 -28.04 0.13
C ILE A 695 27.84 -28.48 -0.71
N LEU A 696 27.67 -29.44 -1.61
CA LEU A 696 28.68 -29.89 -2.59
C LEU A 696 28.98 -28.82 -3.65
N LEU A 697 27.96 -28.22 -4.28
CA LEU A 697 28.13 -27.07 -5.20
C LEU A 697 28.82 -25.89 -4.51
N ARG A 698 28.47 -25.61 -3.24
CA ARG A 698 29.09 -24.54 -2.43
C ARG A 698 30.56 -24.78 -2.10
N LYS A 699 30.99 -26.04 -1.95
CA LYS A 699 32.41 -26.40 -1.78
C LYS A 699 33.20 -26.21 -3.08
N ALA A 700 32.56 -26.36 -4.24
CA ALA A 700 33.19 -26.14 -5.55
C ALA A 700 33.41 -24.65 -5.88
N TYR A 701 32.60 -23.74 -5.32
CA TYR A 701 32.76 -22.30 -5.55
C TYR A 701 33.85 -21.70 -4.63
N GLN A 702 35.12 -21.75 -5.02
CA GLN A 702 36.18 -20.95 -4.38
C GLN A 702 36.23 -19.49 -4.89
N ASP A 703 35.41 -19.16 -5.88
CA ASP A 703 35.38 -17.84 -6.52
C ASP A 703 34.71 -16.75 -5.63
N PRO A 704 35.41 -15.63 -5.33
CA PRO A 704 34.85 -14.49 -4.61
C PRO A 704 33.62 -13.86 -5.28
N THR A 705 33.52 -13.90 -6.61
CA THR A 705 32.42 -13.28 -7.37
C THR A 705 31.08 -13.99 -7.18
N LEU A 706 31.10 -15.27 -6.77
CA LEU A 706 29.91 -16.09 -6.51
C LEU A 706 29.50 -16.09 -5.03
N LYS A 707 30.24 -15.39 -4.16
CA LYS A 707 29.94 -15.28 -2.72
C LYS A 707 28.51 -14.76 -2.42
N PRO A 708 27.95 -13.77 -3.14
CA PRO A 708 26.57 -13.32 -2.90
C PRO A 708 25.53 -14.43 -3.06
N TYR A 709 25.74 -15.33 -4.03
CA TYR A 709 24.85 -16.44 -4.37
C TYR A 709 24.90 -17.61 -3.37
N LYS A 710 25.80 -17.56 -2.37
CA LYS A 710 25.92 -18.59 -1.32
C LYS A 710 24.96 -18.39 -0.14
N LYS A 711 24.22 -17.28 -0.07
CA LYS A 711 23.28 -17.01 1.02
C LYS A 711 22.14 -18.05 1.00
N LYS A 712 21.78 -18.60 2.17
CA LYS A 712 20.71 -19.60 2.31
C LYS A 712 19.30 -19.03 2.17
N THR A 713 19.18 -17.70 2.28
CA THR A 713 17.91 -16.97 2.26
C THR A 713 17.51 -16.48 0.87
N LEU A 714 18.33 -16.73 -0.17
CA LEU A 714 18.00 -16.30 -1.53
C LEU A 714 16.87 -17.14 -2.12
N SER A 715 15.85 -16.44 -2.62
CA SER A 715 14.69 -17.04 -3.25
C SER A 715 14.50 -16.54 -4.68
N VAL A 716 13.74 -17.28 -5.48
CA VAL A 716 13.29 -16.85 -6.82
C VAL A 716 12.56 -15.51 -6.72
N GLN A 717 11.76 -15.33 -5.66
CA GLN A 717 11.06 -14.07 -5.37
C GLN A 717 12.03 -12.90 -5.22
N ALA A 718 13.06 -13.02 -4.38
CA ALA A 718 14.01 -11.94 -4.15
C ALA A 718 14.79 -11.55 -5.41
N PHE A 719 15.08 -12.51 -6.29
CA PHE A 719 15.72 -12.23 -7.59
C PHE A 719 14.75 -11.51 -8.54
N ALA A 720 13.49 -11.94 -8.57
CA ALA A 720 12.47 -11.29 -9.39
C ALA A 720 12.16 -9.87 -8.88
N ASP A 721 12.09 -9.67 -7.55
CA ASP A 721 11.89 -8.37 -6.93
C ASP A 721 13.00 -7.38 -7.33
N GLY A 722 14.26 -7.82 -7.33
CA GLY A 722 15.39 -6.98 -7.74
C GLY A 722 15.39 -6.59 -9.22
N LEU A 723 14.70 -7.33 -10.09
CA LEU A 723 14.50 -6.97 -11.50
C LEU A 723 13.27 -6.07 -11.71
N ASN A 724 12.32 -6.13 -10.79
CA ASN A 724 11.00 -5.55 -11.00
C ASN A 724 11.00 -4.06 -10.66
N ARG A 725 10.68 -3.22 -11.64
CA ARG A 725 10.63 -1.77 -11.48
C ARG A 725 9.40 -1.30 -10.70
N PHE A 726 8.32 -2.07 -10.66
CA PHE A 726 7.10 -1.71 -9.93
C PHE A 726 7.06 -2.38 -8.56
N GLY A 727 6.96 -1.61 -7.48
CA GLY A 727 7.13 -2.22 -6.16
C GLY A 727 6.87 -1.26 -5.03
N THR A 728 7.44 -1.57 -3.87
CA THR A 728 7.51 -0.66 -2.74
C THR A 728 8.65 -1.07 -1.81
N TYR A 729 9.00 -0.21 -0.87
CA TYR A 729 9.98 -0.48 0.15
C TYR A 729 9.35 -1.03 1.43
N LEU A 730 9.89 -2.15 1.91
CA LEU A 730 9.62 -2.67 3.25
C LEU A 730 10.84 -2.39 4.13
N ASP A 731 10.68 -1.56 5.16
CA ASP A 731 11.56 -1.54 6.32
C ASP A 731 11.80 -2.98 6.84
N ASN A 732 13.07 -3.28 7.10
CA ASN A 732 13.59 -4.55 7.57
C ASN A 732 14.34 -4.39 8.91
N GLY A 733 14.23 -3.24 9.56
CA GLY A 733 14.94 -2.89 10.80
C GLY A 733 16.41 -2.53 10.56
N THR A 734 16.78 -2.16 9.34
CA THR A 734 18.13 -1.69 8.97
C THR A 734 18.07 -0.34 8.26
N GLU A 735 19.21 0.33 8.11
CA GLU A 735 19.30 1.60 7.37
C GLU A 735 18.93 1.47 5.87
N TYR A 736 18.82 0.24 5.36
CA TYR A 736 18.52 -0.05 3.96
C TYR A 736 17.22 -0.85 3.84
N PRO A 737 16.08 -0.19 3.56
CA PRO A 737 14.82 -0.89 3.36
C PRO A 737 14.89 -1.84 2.15
N GLU A 738 14.14 -2.93 2.22
CA GLU A 738 14.10 -3.97 1.20
C GLU A 738 13.06 -3.64 0.12
N TRP A 739 13.50 -3.60 -1.14
CA TRP A 739 12.59 -3.48 -2.28
C TRP A 739 11.85 -4.80 -2.52
N VAL A 740 10.53 -4.74 -2.64
CA VAL A 740 9.69 -5.88 -3.03
C VAL A 740 8.92 -5.56 -4.31
N GLY A 741 8.61 -6.58 -5.11
CA GLY A 741 7.82 -6.45 -6.33
C GLY A 741 6.38 -5.99 -6.05
N CYS A 742 5.56 -5.92 -7.10
CA CYS A 742 4.24 -5.29 -7.06
C CYS A 742 3.39 -5.83 -5.88
N PRO A 743 3.07 -5.02 -4.86
CA PRO A 743 2.53 -5.53 -3.61
C PRO A 743 1.01 -5.68 -3.64
N LEU A 744 0.49 -6.81 -3.16
CA LEU A 744 -0.94 -6.98 -2.88
C LEU A 744 -1.25 -6.56 -1.45
N LEU A 745 -2.17 -5.59 -1.27
CA LEU A 745 -2.37 -4.95 0.03
C LEU A 745 -3.61 -5.42 0.81
N VAL A 746 -4.70 -5.77 0.13
CA VAL A 746 -5.99 -6.06 0.80
C VAL A 746 -6.03 -7.49 1.35
N HIS A 747 -6.02 -7.63 2.67
CA HIS A 747 -6.02 -8.89 3.40
C HIS A 747 -7.44 -9.33 3.76
N ARG A 748 -7.82 -10.57 3.42
CA ARG A 748 -9.16 -11.14 3.68
C ARG A 748 -9.18 -12.48 4.44
N ARG A 749 -8.03 -12.95 4.95
CA ARG A 749 -7.91 -14.30 5.56
C ARG A 749 -8.25 -14.32 7.04
N CYS A 750 -7.56 -13.52 7.84
CA CYS A 750 -7.63 -13.54 9.29
C CYS A 750 -8.07 -12.19 9.85
N ILE A 751 -8.77 -12.26 10.98
CA ILE A 751 -9.12 -11.08 11.77
C ILE A 751 -7.96 -10.71 12.71
N SER A 752 -8.05 -9.56 13.36
CA SER A 752 -7.11 -9.19 14.41
C SER A 752 -7.36 -10.03 15.68
N PRO A 753 -6.32 -10.31 16.50
CA PRO A 753 -4.97 -9.75 16.45
C PRO A 753 -4.02 -10.44 15.44
N MET A 754 -4.38 -11.56 14.81
CA MET A 754 -3.48 -12.28 13.90
C MET A 754 -3.03 -11.43 12.70
N TYR A 755 -3.96 -10.66 12.14
CA TYR A 755 -3.66 -9.69 11.09
C TYR A 755 -2.69 -8.61 11.58
N ASP A 756 -2.94 -8.00 12.74
CA ASP A 756 -2.08 -6.93 13.28
C ASP A 756 -0.67 -7.45 13.59
N ILE A 757 -0.57 -8.65 14.19
CA ILE A 757 0.71 -9.33 14.42
C ILE A 757 1.48 -9.45 13.10
N SER A 758 0.84 -9.99 12.07
CA SER A 758 1.45 -10.18 10.75
C SER A 758 1.87 -8.83 10.12
N ASN A 759 0.97 -7.85 10.11
CA ASN A 759 1.16 -6.56 9.46
C ASN A 759 2.28 -5.74 10.11
N GLU A 760 2.34 -5.73 11.44
CA GLU A 760 3.33 -4.98 12.20
C GLU A 760 4.72 -5.62 12.11
N ILE A 761 4.83 -6.96 12.31
CA ILE A 761 6.16 -7.59 12.38
C ILE A 761 6.81 -7.77 11.00
N SER A 762 6.02 -7.90 9.93
CA SER A 762 6.51 -8.33 8.60
C SER A 762 6.26 -7.33 7.47
N TYR A 763 5.29 -6.43 7.57
CA TYR A 763 4.86 -5.60 6.43
C TYR A 763 4.70 -4.11 6.76
N ASN A 764 5.22 -3.62 7.89
CA ASN A 764 5.26 -2.20 8.28
C ASN A 764 3.89 -1.49 8.22
N GLY A 765 2.81 -2.23 8.50
CA GLY A 765 1.47 -1.65 8.52
C GLY A 765 0.82 -1.39 7.15
N ILE A 766 1.45 -1.76 6.02
CA ILE A 766 0.92 -1.40 4.68
C ILE A 766 -0.32 -2.21 4.27
N MET A 767 -0.53 -3.42 4.81
CA MET A 767 -1.69 -4.24 4.45
C MET A 767 -2.99 -3.58 4.94
N LYS A 768 -4.11 -3.84 4.27
CA LYS A 768 -5.44 -3.31 4.59
C LYS A 768 -6.41 -4.45 4.92
N GLN A 769 -6.96 -4.49 6.12
CA GLN A 769 -7.84 -5.58 6.56
C GLN A 769 -9.26 -5.45 6.00
N GLN A 770 -9.79 -6.54 5.45
CA GLN A 770 -11.17 -6.69 4.93
C GLN A 770 -11.74 -8.08 5.23
N THR A 771 -11.26 -8.72 6.31
CA THR A 771 -11.73 -10.04 6.74
C THR A 771 -13.07 -9.92 7.47
N ARG A 772 -14.06 -10.75 7.11
CA ARG A 772 -15.34 -10.81 7.82
C ARG A 772 -15.21 -11.59 9.14
N PRO A 773 -15.90 -11.17 10.21
CA PRO A 773 -15.95 -11.93 11.46
C PRO A 773 -16.70 -13.27 11.27
N PRO A 774 -16.46 -14.26 12.14
CA PRO A 774 -17.19 -15.53 12.11
C PRO A 774 -18.66 -15.33 12.48
N LYS A 775 -19.56 -16.12 11.90
CA LYS A 775 -20.97 -16.17 12.32
C LYS A 775 -21.08 -16.57 13.80
N PRO A 776 -22.07 -16.07 14.56
CA PRO A 776 -22.21 -16.37 16.00
C PRO A 776 -22.23 -17.87 16.33
N GLU A 777 -22.96 -18.66 15.54
CA GLU A 777 -23.04 -20.12 15.69
C GLU A 777 -21.68 -20.82 15.55
N LYS A 778 -20.81 -20.28 14.68
CA LYS A 778 -19.45 -20.78 14.48
C LYS A 778 -18.54 -20.34 15.62
N ALA A 779 -18.67 -19.08 16.06
CA ALA A 779 -17.90 -18.54 17.17
C ALA A 779 -18.16 -19.27 18.49
N ALA A 780 -19.40 -19.69 18.74
CA ALA A 780 -19.77 -20.47 19.93
C ALA A 780 -19.05 -21.83 20.04
N ARG A 781 -18.55 -22.37 18.91
CA ARG A 781 -17.83 -23.65 18.85
C ARG A 781 -16.34 -23.53 19.16
N PHE A 782 -15.79 -22.31 19.24
CA PHE A 782 -14.37 -22.09 19.52
C PHE A 782 -14.01 -22.36 20.98
N ILE A 783 -12.75 -22.67 21.26
CA ILE A 783 -12.25 -22.97 22.60
C ILE A 783 -12.55 -21.80 23.53
N TYR A 784 -12.06 -20.62 23.16
CA TYR A 784 -12.30 -19.36 23.86
C TYR A 784 -12.93 -18.31 22.95
N GLU A 785 -13.58 -17.33 23.57
CA GLU A 785 -14.18 -16.20 22.86
C GLU A 785 -13.15 -15.30 22.19
N LYS A 786 -11.89 -15.32 22.64
CA LYS A 786 -10.80 -14.43 22.16
C LYS A 786 -9.46 -15.14 22.01
N SER A 787 -8.61 -14.56 21.15
CA SER A 787 -7.18 -14.91 21.09
C SER A 787 -6.49 -14.46 22.38
N GLN A 788 -5.52 -15.24 22.88
CA GLN A 788 -4.82 -14.91 24.13
C GLN A 788 -3.45 -15.60 24.23
N TRP A 789 -2.55 -14.97 24.99
CA TRP A 789 -1.34 -15.59 25.52
C TRP A 789 -1.67 -16.41 26.76
N ILE A 790 -1.16 -17.64 26.84
CA ILE A 790 -1.36 -18.56 27.95
C ILE A 790 0.02 -18.86 28.54
N ASN A 791 0.36 -18.14 29.60
CA ASN A 791 1.67 -18.26 30.25
C ASN A 791 1.77 -19.59 31.00
N VAL A 792 2.71 -20.46 30.61
CA VAL A 792 2.91 -21.77 31.23
C VAL A 792 4.40 -22.01 31.45
N LYS A 793 4.82 -21.91 32.71
CA LYS A 793 6.18 -22.18 33.16
C LYS A 793 6.43 -23.68 33.28
N GLY A 794 7.65 -24.10 32.97
CA GLY A 794 8.10 -25.49 33.10
C GLY A 794 9.52 -25.66 32.59
N GLU A 795 10.13 -26.80 32.88
CA GLU A 795 11.49 -27.12 32.45
C GLU A 795 11.46 -27.87 31.11
N GLU A 796 12.38 -27.55 30.21
CA GLU A 796 12.56 -28.33 28.99
C GLU A 796 13.24 -29.68 29.30
N LYS A 797 13.03 -30.69 28.44
CA LYS A 797 13.66 -32.02 28.63
C LYS A 797 15.20 -32.01 28.50
N GLY A 798 15.81 -30.89 28.12
CA GLY A 798 17.26 -30.72 27.93
C GLY A 798 17.80 -31.37 26.66
N ASN A 799 19.12 -31.32 26.42
CA ASN A 799 19.81 -31.92 25.27
C ASN A 799 19.24 -31.50 23.89
N LYS A 800 18.93 -30.21 23.70
CA LYS A 800 18.28 -29.65 22.48
C LYS A 800 16.84 -30.16 22.24
N ASN A 801 16.22 -30.75 23.26
CA ASN A 801 14.80 -31.08 23.24
C ASN A 801 13.99 -30.01 23.97
N HIS A 802 13.50 -29.04 23.21
CA HIS A 802 12.74 -27.88 23.70
C HIS A 802 11.29 -28.19 24.13
N PHE A 803 10.91 -29.47 24.22
CA PHE A 803 9.59 -29.88 24.67
C PHE A 803 9.42 -29.67 26.18
N VAL A 804 8.36 -28.97 26.57
CA VAL A 804 7.98 -28.69 27.95
C VAL A 804 6.66 -29.39 28.26
N GLU A 805 6.68 -30.30 29.23
CA GLU A 805 5.52 -31.16 29.53
C GLU A 805 4.34 -30.38 30.12
N ALA A 806 4.60 -29.36 30.95
CA ALA A 806 3.56 -28.49 31.50
C ALA A 806 2.76 -27.77 30.39
N GLN A 807 3.44 -27.30 29.35
CA GLN A 807 2.79 -26.69 28.18
C GLN A 807 1.93 -27.71 27.43
N ALA A 808 2.40 -28.96 27.29
CA ALA A 808 1.66 -30.03 26.63
C ALA A 808 0.39 -30.45 27.39
N ARG A 809 0.43 -30.45 28.73
CA ARG A 809 -0.77 -30.62 29.56
C ARG A 809 -1.80 -29.56 29.25
N LYS A 810 -1.38 -28.29 29.16
CA LYS A 810 -2.28 -27.19 28.82
C LYS A 810 -2.93 -27.36 27.45
N VAL A 811 -2.17 -27.84 26.46
CA VAL A 811 -2.71 -28.18 25.13
C VAL A 811 -3.83 -29.23 25.24
N CYS A 812 -3.64 -30.29 26.04
CA CYS A 812 -4.67 -31.31 26.22
C CYS A 812 -5.94 -30.73 26.86
N GLU A 813 -5.82 -29.85 27.86
CA GLU A 813 -6.98 -29.14 28.43
C GLU A 813 -7.75 -28.35 27.36
N LEU A 814 -7.04 -27.64 26.48
CA LEU A 814 -7.68 -26.89 25.39
C LEU A 814 -8.36 -27.83 24.38
N LEU A 815 -7.75 -28.98 24.08
CA LEU A 815 -8.36 -29.98 23.22
C LEU A 815 -9.62 -30.60 23.84
N GLU A 816 -9.64 -30.87 25.15
CA GLU A 816 -10.86 -31.34 25.83
C GLU A 816 -12.02 -30.35 25.67
N ILE A 817 -11.73 -29.05 25.77
CA ILE A 817 -12.72 -27.98 25.53
C ILE A 817 -13.14 -27.99 24.05
N ALA A 818 -12.19 -28.02 23.12
CA ALA A 818 -12.47 -28.01 21.68
C ALA A 818 -13.40 -29.16 21.28
N PHE A 819 -13.04 -30.39 21.68
CA PHE A 819 -13.79 -31.60 21.37
C PHE A 819 -15.13 -31.68 22.12
N SER A 820 -15.27 -30.99 23.25
CA SER A 820 -16.57 -30.86 23.91
C SER A 820 -17.58 -30.00 23.15
N LYS A 821 -17.09 -29.03 22.38
CA LYS A 821 -17.91 -28.10 21.61
C LYS A 821 -18.13 -28.54 20.17
N ASN A 822 -17.15 -29.26 19.60
CA ASN A 822 -17.19 -29.72 18.22
C ASN A 822 -16.41 -31.05 18.09
N PRO A 823 -17.02 -32.14 17.59
CA PRO A 823 -16.33 -33.42 17.40
C PRO A 823 -15.17 -33.36 16.39
N GLU A 824 -15.18 -32.39 15.48
CA GLU A 824 -14.13 -32.16 14.49
C GLU A 824 -13.69 -30.68 14.52
N PRO A 825 -12.94 -30.26 15.56
CA PRO A 825 -12.55 -28.88 15.72
C PRO A 825 -11.60 -28.46 14.59
N GLY A 826 -11.87 -27.30 13.99
CA GLY A 826 -11.05 -26.69 12.94
C GLY A 826 -9.76 -26.08 13.49
N ILE A 827 -8.93 -26.89 14.14
CA ILE A 827 -7.76 -26.46 14.91
C ILE A 827 -6.43 -27.01 14.35
N TYR A 828 -5.38 -26.20 14.39
CA TYR A 828 -4.00 -26.64 14.20
C TYR A 828 -3.14 -26.40 15.43
N ILE A 829 -2.18 -27.31 15.67
CA ILE A 829 -1.12 -27.13 16.67
C ILE A 829 0.19 -26.94 15.92
N ILE A 830 0.73 -25.73 16.03
CA ILE A 830 1.93 -25.30 15.32
C ILE A 830 3.03 -25.05 16.34
N SER A 831 4.25 -25.51 16.04
CA SER A 831 5.42 -25.22 16.87
C SER A 831 6.63 -24.90 15.99
N PRO A 832 7.56 -24.03 16.43
CA PRO A 832 8.80 -23.78 15.69
C PRO A 832 9.73 -25.01 15.67
N PHE A 833 9.61 -25.93 16.63
CA PHE A 833 10.57 -27.02 16.82
C PHE A 833 9.99 -28.40 16.50
N THR A 834 10.74 -29.21 15.74
CA THR A 834 10.38 -30.59 15.45
C THR A 834 10.32 -31.48 16.69
N THR A 835 11.17 -31.20 17.69
CA THR A 835 11.21 -31.89 18.99
C THR A 835 9.93 -31.65 19.79
N VAL A 836 9.43 -30.41 19.80
CA VAL A 836 8.15 -30.07 20.43
C VAL A 836 6.97 -30.74 19.72
N VAL A 837 6.96 -30.74 18.37
CA VAL A 837 5.94 -31.45 17.57
C VAL A 837 5.90 -32.95 17.86
N ALA A 838 7.06 -33.60 17.91
CA ALA A 838 7.16 -35.02 18.25
C ALA A 838 6.71 -35.27 19.71
N GLY A 839 7.12 -34.40 20.64
CA GLY A 839 6.75 -34.46 22.04
C GLY A 839 5.25 -34.35 22.27
N ILE A 840 4.58 -33.35 21.66
CA ILE A 840 3.13 -33.14 21.86
C ILE A 840 2.30 -34.27 21.24
N ARG A 841 2.71 -34.81 20.07
CA ARG A 841 2.05 -35.98 19.47
C ARG A 841 2.09 -37.18 20.41
N LYS A 842 3.26 -37.48 20.98
CA LYS A 842 3.43 -38.56 21.96
C LYS A 842 2.62 -38.30 23.23
N TYR A 843 2.61 -37.07 23.72
CA TYR A 843 1.89 -36.69 24.93
C TYR A 843 0.38 -36.83 24.77
N ILE A 844 -0.19 -36.36 23.64
CA ILE A 844 -1.63 -36.51 23.35
C ILE A 844 -2.02 -37.99 23.26
N ASP A 845 -1.22 -38.81 22.57
CA ASP A 845 -1.46 -40.25 22.47
C ASP A 845 -1.45 -40.93 23.85
N GLN A 846 -0.47 -40.62 24.69
CA GLN A 846 -0.37 -41.12 26.06
C GLN A 846 -1.56 -40.65 26.93
N TYR A 847 -1.88 -39.36 26.89
CA TYR A 847 -2.99 -38.77 27.63
C TYR A 847 -4.32 -39.44 27.26
N CYS A 848 -4.57 -39.69 25.96
CA CYS A 848 -5.78 -40.36 25.51
C CYS A 848 -5.85 -41.82 25.97
N LYS A 849 -4.72 -42.54 26.01
CA LYS A 849 -4.63 -43.92 26.51
C LYS A 849 -4.91 -43.99 28.01
N GLU A 850 -4.29 -43.11 28.79
CA GLU A 850 -4.47 -43.04 30.26
C GLU A 850 -5.90 -42.63 30.65
N ASN A 851 -6.56 -41.82 29.83
CA ASN A 851 -7.93 -41.32 30.07
C ASN A 851 -8.99 -41.97 29.16
N THR A 852 -8.73 -43.19 28.69
CA THR A 852 -9.65 -43.91 27.78
C THR A 852 -11.06 -43.98 28.38
N GLY A 853 -12.07 -43.55 27.61
CA GLY A 853 -13.48 -43.51 28.04
C GLY A 853 -13.88 -42.32 28.91
N ARG A 854 -12.93 -41.46 29.32
CA ARG A 854 -13.17 -40.21 30.06
C ARG A 854 -12.82 -38.97 29.27
N THR A 855 -11.80 -39.05 28.41
CA THR A 855 -11.41 -37.95 27.51
C THR A 855 -12.44 -37.74 26.41
N ARG A 856 -12.64 -36.49 26.01
CA ARG A 856 -13.43 -36.10 24.83
C ARG A 856 -12.55 -36.01 23.58
N ILE A 857 -11.22 -36.04 23.72
CA ILE A 857 -10.28 -35.87 22.62
C ILE A 857 -10.41 -37.05 21.63
N ASN A 858 -10.69 -36.74 20.37
CA ASN A 858 -10.61 -37.72 19.30
C ASN A 858 -9.16 -37.83 18.80
N SER A 859 -8.43 -38.79 19.36
CA SER A 859 -7.01 -39.03 19.02
C SER A 859 -6.80 -39.38 17.55
N ARG A 860 -7.73 -40.13 16.93
CA ARG A 860 -7.65 -40.49 15.50
C ARG A 860 -7.74 -39.25 14.60
N TYR A 861 -8.57 -38.28 14.97
CA TYR A 861 -8.73 -37.03 14.22
C TYR A 861 -7.52 -36.11 14.39
N ILE A 862 -7.09 -35.84 15.63
CA ILE A 862 -6.03 -34.83 15.88
C ILE A 862 -4.63 -35.33 15.52
N LEU A 863 -4.38 -36.64 15.64
CA LEU A 863 -3.10 -37.26 15.30
C LEU A 863 -3.00 -37.70 13.83
N ASP A 864 -4.07 -37.52 13.04
CA ASP A 864 -4.13 -37.90 11.62
C ASP A 864 -2.87 -37.46 10.85
N HIS A 865 -2.22 -38.46 10.25
CA HIS A 865 -0.98 -38.30 9.51
C HIS A 865 -1.20 -37.82 8.06
N ASP A 866 -2.39 -37.99 7.52
CA ASP A 866 -2.76 -37.57 6.16
C ASP A 866 -3.15 -36.09 6.16
N GLN A 867 -4.05 -35.68 7.05
CA GLN A 867 -4.45 -34.26 7.16
C GLN A 867 -3.39 -33.39 7.85
N LYS A 868 -2.54 -33.98 8.71
CA LYS A 868 -1.48 -33.32 9.50
C LYS A 868 -1.97 -32.08 10.25
N LYS A 869 -2.74 -32.27 11.33
CA LYS A 869 -3.21 -31.19 12.23
C LYS A 869 -2.17 -30.67 13.23
N ILE A 870 -1.06 -31.40 13.39
CA ILE A 870 0.07 -31.04 14.26
C ILE A 870 1.36 -31.07 13.44
N GLY A 871 2.15 -29.99 13.49
CA GLY A 871 3.35 -29.86 12.67
C GLY A 871 4.16 -28.60 12.94
N THR A 872 5.27 -28.46 12.22
CA THR A 872 6.07 -27.24 12.23
C THR A 872 5.47 -26.19 11.29
N VAL A 873 5.96 -24.96 11.36
CA VAL A 873 5.55 -23.86 10.47
C VAL A 873 5.60 -24.25 8.99
N HIS A 874 6.65 -24.97 8.55
CA HIS A 874 6.78 -25.46 7.17
C HIS A 874 5.67 -26.44 6.74
N THR A 875 5.06 -27.17 7.70
CA THR A 875 4.03 -28.18 7.42
C THR A 875 2.69 -27.53 7.03
N PHE A 876 2.41 -26.34 7.55
CA PHE A 876 1.11 -25.65 7.40
C PHE A 876 1.09 -24.58 6.32
N GLN A 877 2.13 -24.49 5.52
CA GLN A 877 2.16 -23.51 4.45
C GLN A 877 1.05 -23.78 3.42
N GLY A 878 0.39 -22.70 3.00
CA GLY A 878 -0.79 -22.78 2.14
C GLY A 878 -2.05 -23.34 2.82
N LYS A 879 -1.97 -23.81 4.07
CA LYS A 879 -3.12 -24.27 4.87
C LYS A 879 -3.63 -23.17 5.79
N GLU A 880 -4.83 -23.33 6.31
CA GLU A 880 -5.47 -22.44 7.30
C GLU A 880 -6.44 -23.23 8.18
N ALA A 881 -6.71 -22.71 9.37
CA ALA A 881 -7.62 -23.27 10.36
C ALA A 881 -8.43 -22.15 11.02
N ASP A 882 -9.58 -22.48 11.60
CA ASP A 882 -10.38 -21.51 12.34
C ASP A 882 -9.63 -21.05 13.60
N GLU A 883 -8.97 -22.00 14.27
CA GLU A 883 -8.22 -21.79 15.49
C GLU A 883 -6.79 -22.36 15.36
N VAL A 884 -5.80 -21.68 15.95
CA VAL A 884 -4.41 -22.16 16.02
C VAL A 884 -3.91 -22.11 17.46
N ILE A 885 -3.31 -23.21 17.90
CA ILE A 885 -2.46 -23.25 19.10
C ILE A 885 -1.02 -23.11 18.62
N PHE A 886 -0.36 -22.01 18.97
CA PHE A 886 1.06 -21.80 18.74
C PHE A 886 1.83 -22.21 20.00
N LEU A 887 2.40 -23.41 19.98
CA LEU A 887 3.11 -24.05 21.09
C LEU A 887 4.61 -23.76 20.99
N LEU A 888 5.12 -22.90 21.86
CA LEU A 888 6.48 -22.37 21.76
C LEU A 888 7.55 -23.33 22.29
N GLY A 889 7.29 -24.05 23.38
CA GLY A 889 8.32 -24.79 24.11
C GLY A 889 9.29 -23.85 24.82
N CYS A 890 10.51 -24.36 25.08
CA CYS A 890 11.61 -23.69 25.78
C CYS A 890 11.31 -23.32 27.24
N ASP A 891 12.38 -23.22 28.02
CA ASP A 891 12.40 -22.68 29.38
C ASP A 891 13.37 -21.47 29.45
N PRO A 892 13.46 -20.72 30.57
CA PRO A 892 14.35 -19.56 30.66
C PRO A 892 15.83 -19.94 30.87
N GLY A 893 16.19 -21.22 30.75
CA GLY A 893 17.54 -21.72 30.93
C GLY A 893 18.52 -21.28 29.82
N GLU A 894 19.81 -21.21 30.14
CA GLU A 894 20.87 -20.86 29.17
C GLU A 894 20.91 -21.78 27.94
N GLY A 895 20.51 -23.05 28.10
CA GLY A 895 20.44 -24.02 26.99
C GLY A 895 19.41 -23.67 25.90
N ALA A 896 18.37 -22.90 26.23
CA ALA A 896 17.28 -22.56 25.34
C ALA A 896 17.46 -21.20 24.62
N LYS A 897 18.33 -20.32 25.10
CA LYS A 897 18.52 -18.96 24.54
C LYS A 897 18.84 -18.94 23.04
N GLY A 898 19.67 -19.88 22.59
CA GLY A 898 20.00 -20.03 21.16
C GLY A 898 18.78 -20.37 20.30
N ALA A 899 17.87 -21.21 20.82
CA ALA A 899 16.64 -21.59 20.15
C ALA A 899 15.60 -20.45 20.15
N VAL A 900 15.49 -19.71 21.25
CA VAL A 900 14.65 -18.50 21.36
C VAL A 900 15.06 -17.44 20.33
N ARG A 901 16.38 -17.16 20.20
CA ARG A 901 16.91 -16.20 19.23
C ARG A 901 16.79 -16.64 17.77
N TRP A 902 16.72 -17.96 17.53
CA TRP A 902 16.56 -18.50 16.18
C TRP A 902 15.15 -18.29 15.62
N VAL A 903 14.13 -18.23 16.47
CA VAL A 903 12.76 -17.94 16.04
C VAL A 903 12.66 -16.51 15.54
N ASN A 904 12.47 -16.36 14.23
CA ASN A 904 12.45 -15.07 13.54
C ASN A 904 11.01 -14.59 13.23
N ARG A 905 10.90 -13.39 12.65
CA ARG A 905 9.62 -12.78 12.24
C ARG A 905 8.82 -13.67 11.28
N ASN A 906 9.48 -14.34 10.33
CA ASN A 906 8.83 -15.17 9.31
C ASN A 906 8.11 -16.38 9.94
N ILE A 907 8.71 -17.02 10.95
CA ILE A 907 8.10 -18.15 11.68
C ILE A 907 6.82 -17.70 12.40
N VAL A 908 6.89 -16.57 13.11
CA VAL A 908 5.75 -16.00 13.85
C VAL A 908 4.65 -15.55 12.89
N ASN A 909 5.01 -14.87 11.79
CA ASN A 909 4.08 -14.42 10.76
C ASN A 909 3.30 -15.60 10.16
N VAL A 910 3.97 -16.69 9.81
CA VAL A 910 3.28 -17.86 9.25
C VAL A 910 2.37 -18.50 10.29
N ALA A 911 2.83 -18.69 11.53
CA ALA A 911 2.04 -19.27 12.60
C ALA A 911 0.76 -18.45 12.90
N ALA A 912 0.89 -17.13 13.04
CA ALA A 912 -0.24 -16.23 13.27
C ALA A 912 -1.24 -16.26 12.11
N THR A 913 -0.76 -16.16 10.86
CA THR A 913 -1.61 -16.11 9.67
C THR A 913 -2.24 -17.45 9.25
N ARG A 914 -1.96 -18.54 9.98
CA ARG A 914 -2.69 -19.82 9.83
C ARG A 914 -4.05 -19.79 10.54
N ALA A 915 -4.22 -18.96 11.56
CA ALA A 915 -5.48 -18.79 12.27
C ALA A 915 -6.37 -17.78 11.56
N LYS A 916 -7.59 -18.18 11.21
CA LYS A 916 -8.61 -17.26 10.69
C LYS A 916 -9.21 -16.40 11.80
N PHE A 917 -9.56 -17.03 12.92
CA PHE A 917 -10.38 -16.40 13.94
C PHE A 917 -9.75 -16.38 15.32
N ARG A 918 -9.02 -17.43 15.75
CA ARG A 918 -8.43 -17.49 17.09
C ARG A 918 -6.99 -17.98 17.08
N LEU A 919 -6.16 -17.30 17.85
CA LEU A 919 -4.77 -17.67 18.10
C LEU A 919 -4.55 -17.81 19.61
N TYR A 920 -4.10 -18.99 20.03
CA TYR A 920 -3.72 -19.30 21.40
C TYR A 920 -2.22 -19.54 21.45
N VAL A 921 -1.46 -18.64 22.09
CA VAL A 921 0.00 -18.79 22.19
C VAL A 921 0.33 -19.37 23.56
N ILE A 922 0.99 -20.52 23.60
CA ILE A 922 1.38 -21.21 24.84
C ILE A 922 2.90 -21.20 24.96
N GLY A 923 3.41 -20.59 26.02
CA GLY A 923 4.84 -20.52 26.30
C GLY A 923 5.15 -19.85 27.63
N ASP A 924 6.44 -19.83 27.99
CA ASP A 924 6.94 -19.13 29.17
C ASP A 924 7.36 -17.71 28.81
N GLU A 925 6.66 -16.71 29.33
CA GLU A 925 6.95 -15.28 29.08
C GLU A 925 8.39 -14.91 29.45
N ASP A 926 8.94 -15.48 30.52
CA ASP A 926 10.31 -15.19 30.96
C ASP A 926 11.37 -15.71 29.98
N ALA A 927 11.06 -16.81 29.28
CA ALA A 927 11.93 -17.36 28.24
C ALA A 927 11.85 -16.53 26.95
N TRP A 928 10.64 -16.08 26.58
CA TRP A 928 10.38 -15.49 25.26
C TRP A 928 10.48 -13.97 25.19
N LYS A 929 10.58 -13.25 26.32
CA LYS A 929 10.80 -11.79 26.36
C LYS A 929 12.10 -11.32 25.68
N GLU A 930 13.09 -12.19 25.53
CA GLU A 930 14.32 -11.88 24.77
C GLU A 930 14.07 -11.86 23.25
N SER A 931 12.98 -12.46 22.75
CA SER A 931 12.63 -12.46 21.34
C SER A 931 11.77 -11.24 20.99
N ALA A 932 12.32 -10.33 20.19
CA ALA A 932 11.62 -9.11 19.79
C ALA A 932 10.30 -9.39 19.04
N CYS A 933 10.26 -10.41 18.17
CA CYS A 933 9.05 -10.71 17.40
C CYS A 933 7.96 -11.41 18.23
N ILE A 934 8.32 -12.30 19.17
CA ILE A 934 7.35 -12.93 20.06
C ILE A 934 6.83 -11.92 21.08
N SER A 935 7.71 -11.04 21.59
CA SER A 935 7.32 -9.95 22.49
C SER A 935 6.37 -8.98 21.81
N ALA A 936 6.65 -8.57 20.56
CA ALA A 936 5.72 -7.76 19.77
C ALA A 936 4.36 -8.47 19.56
N ALA A 937 4.38 -9.76 19.22
CA ALA A 937 3.14 -10.53 19.06
C ALA A 937 2.32 -10.60 20.35
N LYS A 938 2.98 -10.82 21.50
CA LYS A 938 2.34 -10.79 22.83
C LYS A 938 1.74 -9.42 23.12
N ASN A 939 2.51 -8.35 22.92
CA ASN A 939 2.04 -6.97 23.15
C ASN A 939 0.80 -6.66 22.30
N ILE A 940 0.77 -7.09 21.04
CA ILE A 940 -0.41 -6.90 20.17
C ILE A 940 -1.60 -7.69 20.71
N ILE A 941 -1.42 -8.95 21.14
CA ILE A 941 -2.51 -9.76 21.72
C ILE A 941 -3.06 -9.11 23.00
N ASP A 942 -2.18 -8.67 23.91
CA ASP A 942 -2.55 -8.14 25.22
C ASP A 942 -3.21 -6.75 25.12
N THR A 943 -2.84 -5.94 24.12
CA THR A 943 -3.35 -4.57 23.95
C THR A 943 -4.46 -4.42 22.92
N PHE A 944 -4.78 -5.48 22.15
CA PHE A 944 -5.73 -5.40 21.04
C PHE A 944 -7.06 -4.74 21.43
N ALA A 945 -7.70 -5.25 22.49
CA ALA A 945 -8.98 -4.72 22.95
C ALA A 945 -8.90 -3.27 23.45
N ILE A 946 -7.77 -2.88 24.04
CA ILE A 946 -7.53 -1.52 24.52
C ILE A 946 -7.39 -0.55 23.34
N LYS A 947 -6.66 -0.95 22.29
CA LYS A 947 -6.55 -0.19 21.04
C LYS A 947 -7.90 -0.05 20.33
N GLU A 948 -8.69 -1.13 20.30
CA GLU A 948 -10.03 -1.14 19.69
C GLU A 948 -10.98 -0.18 20.44
N ILE A 949 -11.01 -0.23 21.76
CA ILE A 949 -11.83 0.68 22.60
C ILE A 949 -11.41 2.13 22.39
N LYS A 950 -10.10 2.42 22.43
CA LYS A 950 -9.58 3.79 22.19
C LYS A 950 -10.04 4.31 20.82
N SER A 951 -9.89 3.49 19.77
CA SER A 951 -10.33 3.85 18.42
C SER A 951 -11.83 4.13 18.33
N ILE A 952 -12.67 3.36 19.02
CA ILE A 952 -14.13 3.58 19.05
C ILE A 952 -14.48 4.89 19.77
N LEU A 953 -13.78 5.21 20.86
CA LEU A 953 -14.02 6.43 21.65
C LEU A 953 -13.59 7.70 20.91
N GLU A 954 -12.55 7.63 20.07
CA GLU A 954 -12.06 8.75 19.26
C GLU A 954 -12.93 9.00 18.01
N GLN A 955 -13.75 8.03 17.59
CA GLN A 955 -14.63 8.16 16.43
C GLN A 955 -15.92 8.95 16.74
N ASP A 956 -16.33 9.75 15.76
CA ASP A 956 -17.62 10.44 15.76
C ASP A 956 -18.74 9.49 15.31
N LEU A 957 -19.09 8.54 16.18
CA LEU A 957 -20.16 7.56 15.97
C LEU A 957 -21.46 8.02 16.68
N PRO A 958 -22.64 7.72 16.10
CA PRO A 958 -23.91 7.82 16.80
C PRO A 958 -23.88 7.05 18.13
N GLU A 959 -24.61 7.53 19.14
CA GLU A 959 -24.50 7.01 20.52
C GLU A 959 -24.82 5.51 20.63
N GLU A 960 -25.84 5.02 19.92
CA GLU A 960 -26.20 3.59 19.91
C GLU A 960 -25.18 2.72 19.17
N GLU A 961 -24.63 3.19 18.04
CA GLU A 961 -23.56 2.47 17.32
C GLU A 961 -22.28 2.40 18.16
N ARG A 962 -21.94 3.52 18.83
CA ARG A 962 -20.83 3.57 19.78
C ARG A 962 -21.08 2.60 20.93
N ARG A 963 -22.29 2.53 21.48
CA ARG A 963 -22.65 1.60 22.55
C ARG A 963 -22.45 0.15 22.14
N GLU A 964 -22.96 -0.25 20.97
CA GLU A 964 -22.82 -1.62 20.45
C GLU A 964 -21.36 -1.97 20.14
N ALA A 965 -20.61 -1.03 19.56
CA ALA A 965 -19.18 -1.21 19.27
C ALA A 965 -18.37 -1.37 20.57
N LEU A 966 -18.62 -0.54 21.59
CA LEU A 966 -17.97 -0.66 22.90
C LEU A 966 -18.33 -1.96 23.59
N LEU A 967 -19.58 -2.43 23.52
CA LEU A 967 -19.99 -3.73 24.04
C LEU A 967 -19.19 -4.87 23.39
N LYS A 968 -19.03 -4.85 22.06
CA LYS A 968 -18.25 -5.84 21.32
C LYS A 968 -16.76 -5.79 21.69
N ALA A 969 -16.16 -4.61 21.72
CA ALA A 969 -14.75 -4.43 22.06
C ALA A 969 -14.45 -4.77 23.53
N SER A 970 -15.41 -4.53 24.44
CA SER A 970 -15.27 -4.86 25.87
C SER A 970 -14.98 -6.34 26.10
N ALA A 971 -15.59 -7.24 25.33
CA ALA A 971 -15.37 -8.68 25.42
C ALA A 971 -13.91 -9.08 25.17
N GLY A 972 -13.13 -8.25 24.49
CA GLY A 972 -11.72 -8.49 24.20
C GLY A 972 -10.75 -8.20 25.36
N LEU A 973 -11.14 -7.41 26.37
CA LEU A 973 -10.22 -6.99 27.44
C LEU A 973 -9.68 -8.19 28.23
N PRO A 974 -8.41 -8.21 28.64
CA PRO A 974 -7.82 -9.35 29.35
C PRO A 974 -8.56 -9.61 30.67
N SER A 975 -8.88 -10.87 30.93
CA SER A 975 -9.42 -11.32 32.23
C SER A 975 -8.26 -11.62 33.19
N VAL A 976 -8.54 -11.80 34.48
CA VAL A 976 -7.46 -12.08 35.46
C VAL A 976 -6.64 -13.33 35.12
N THR A 977 -7.23 -14.29 34.40
CA THR A 977 -6.56 -15.51 33.90
C THR A 977 -5.41 -15.25 32.93
N ALA A 978 -5.29 -14.03 32.38
CA ALA A 978 -4.16 -13.63 31.55
C ALA A 978 -2.90 -13.27 32.37
N PHE A 979 -3.03 -13.07 33.69
CA PHE A 979 -1.91 -12.73 34.59
C PHE A 979 -1.41 -13.94 35.37
N SER A 980 -0.11 -13.97 35.66
CA SER A 980 0.47 -15.00 36.53
C SER A 980 0.10 -14.75 38.00
N THR A 981 -0.60 -15.70 38.61
CA THR A 981 -0.96 -15.71 40.03
C THR A 981 -0.29 -16.88 40.74
N ALA A 982 0.33 -16.61 41.90
CA ALA A 982 0.89 -17.66 42.79
C ALA A 982 0.08 -17.72 44.08
N GLU A 983 -0.36 -18.92 44.48
CA GLU A 983 -1.16 -19.15 45.69
C GLU A 983 -0.30 -19.26 46.97
N VAL A 984 -0.81 -18.70 48.06
CA VAL A 984 -0.21 -18.70 49.41
C VAL A 984 -1.29 -19.03 50.45
N GLU A 985 -1.29 -20.23 51.01
CA GLU A 985 -2.29 -20.65 52.03
C GLU A 985 -1.97 -20.11 53.44
N TYR A 986 -2.98 -19.64 54.20
CA TYR A 986 -2.88 -19.34 55.64
C TYR A 986 -3.57 -20.40 56.52
N GLU A 987 -3.29 -20.40 57.84
CA GLU A 987 -4.03 -21.24 58.79
C GLU A 987 -5.44 -20.68 59.06
N GLY A 988 -6.46 -21.51 58.80
CA GLY A 988 -7.88 -21.20 58.90
C GLY A 988 -8.48 -20.70 57.59
N ASP A 989 -8.83 -21.62 56.67
CA ASP A 989 -9.58 -21.47 55.40
C ASP A 989 -9.32 -20.23 54.49
N ALA A 990 -8.31 -19.39 54.78
CA ALA A 990 -8.03 -18.15 54.07
C ALA A 990 -6.77 -18.30 53.18
N VAL A 991 -6.93 -18.04 51.88
CA VAL A 991 -5.84 -18.10 50.87
C VAL A 991 -5.49 -16.68 50.39
N ASP A 992 -4.21 -16.43 50.14
CA ASP A 992 -3.61 -15.18 49.67
C ASP A 992 -2.81 -15.41 48.38
N TYR A 993 -2.59 -14.36 47.59
CA TYR A 993 -2.07 -14.44 46.23
C TYR A 993 -1.06 -13.32 45.96
N SER A 994 -0.01 -13.67 45.21
CA SER A 994 0.94 -12.72 44.63
C SER A 994 0.70 -12.59 43.12
N ILE A 995 0.67 -11.34 42.64
CA ILE A 995 0.42 -10.98 41.24
C ILE A 995 1.66 -10.32 40.64
N ASP A 996 2.01 -10.73 39.42
CA ASP A 996 2.94 -10.02 38.56
C ASP A 996 2.20 -9.23 37.47
N THR A 997 2.31 -7.90 37.51
CA THR A 997 1.71 -6.96 36.53
C THR A 997 2.73 -6.43 35.52
N SER A 998 4.00 -6.84 35.60
CA SER A 998 5.08 -6.30 34.76
C SER A 998 4.81 -6.48 33.27
N GLY A 999 4.27 -7.62 32.86
CA GLY A 999 3.88 -7.90 31.47
C GLY A 999 2.79 -6.98 30.92
N LEU A 1000 1.83 -6.53 31.74
CA LEU A 1000 0.79 -5.58 31.30
C LEU A 1000 1.37 -4.17 31.11
N ILE A 1001 2.26 -3.75 32.01
CA ILE A 1001 2.92 -2.43 31.95
C ILE A 1001 3.83 -2.35 30.74
N GLN A 1002 4.59 -3.41 30.46
CA GLN A 1002 5.46 -3.48 29.27
C GLN A 1002 4.67 -3.59 27.96
N GLY A 1003 3.49 -4.23 27.99
CA GLY A 1003 2.67 -4.45 26.80
C GLY A 1003 1.96 -3.20 26.29
N LEU A 1004 1.59 -2.28 27.18
CA LEU A 1004 0.85 -1.06 26.83
C LEU A 1004 1.78 0.00 26.22
N ASN A 1005 1.54 0.33 24.95
CA ASN A 1005 2.33 1.23 24.09
C ASN A 1005 2.88 2.47 24.83
N GLU A 1006 4.13 2.85 24.55
CA GLU A 1006 4.76 4.09 25.03
C GLU A 1006 3.86 5.30 24.80
N GLU A 1007 3.10 5.36 23.69
CA GLU A 1007 2.15 6.44 23.39
C GLU A 1007 0.99 6.56 24.40
N PHE A 1008 0.46 5.43 24.89
CA PHE A 1008 -0.55 5.43 25.96
C PHE A 1008 0.09 5.81 27.31
N LEU A 1009 1.32 5.34 27.55
CA LEU A 1009 2.11 5.68 28.73
C LEU A 1009 2.57 7.14 28.75
N THR A 1010 2.72 7.81 27.60
CA THR A 1010 3.12 9.23 27.49
C THR A 1010 1.95 10.21 27.53
N THR A 1011 0.70 9.76 27.35
CA THR A 1011 -0.48 10.63 27.47
C THR A 1011 -0.59 11.17 28.90
N GLU A 1012 -0.53 12.49 29.12
CA GLU A 1012 -0.64 13.06 30.47
C GLU A 1012 -2.09 13.06 30.97
N LEU A 1013 -2.31 12.69 32.23
CA LEU A 1013 -3.60 12.87 32.90
C LEU A 1013 -3.78 14.34 33.26
N THR A 1014 -4.96 14.90 32.96
CA THR A 1014 -5.29 16.29 33.34
C THR A 1014 -5.32 16.46 34.86
N SER A 1015 -5.11 17.69 35.35
CA SER A 1015 -5.21 17.99 36.79
C SER A 1015 -6.56 17.61 37.40
N SER A 1016 -7.65 17.72 36.63
CA SER A 1016 -8.98 17.27 37.05
C SER A 1016 -9.06 15.74 37.21
N GLN A 1017 -8.44 14.99 36.28
CA GLN A 1017 -8.37 13.52 36.35
C GLN A 1017 -7.53 13.05 37.53
N LEU A 1018 -6.36 13.67 37.76
CA LEU A 1018 -5.50 13.40 38.92
C LEU A 1018 -6.19 13.76 40.25
N GLY A 1019 -6.95 14.86 40.25
CA GLY A 1019 -7.75 15.30 41.40
C GLY A 1019 -8.77 14.26 41.87
N LYS A 1020 -9.31 13.40 40.99
CA LYS A 1020 -10.21 12.29 41.41
C LYS A 1020 -9.53 11.27 42.33
N PHE A 1021 -8.21 11.19 42.31
CA PHE A 1021 -7.40 10.26 43.08
C PHE A 1021 -6.53 10.94 44.16
N GLY A 1022 -6.65 12.26 44.34
CA GLY A 1022 -5.96 12.97 45.43
C GLY A 1022 -4.64 13.60 45.10
N PHE A 1023 -4.32 13.72 43.81
CA PHE A 1023 -3.07 14.30 43.37
C PHE A 1023 -3.34 15.67 42.74
N ASP A 1024 -2.72 16.71 43.29
CA ASP A 1024 -2.88 18.08 42.80
C ASP A 1024 -2.11 18.32 41.48
N SER A 1025 -1.06 17.53 41.24
CA SER A 1025 -0.28 17.56 40.00
C SER A 1025 0.51 16.26 39.80
N GLY A 1026 1.04 16.03 38.59
CA GLY A 1026 1.95 14.92 38.32
C GLY A 1026 3.17 14.88 39.25
N LYS A 1027 3.64 16.05 39.74
CA LYS A 1027 4.76 16.14 40.70
C LYS A 1027 4.47 15.48 42.05
N ALA A 1028 3.20 15.41 42.46
CA ALA A 1028 2.82 14.72 43.69
C ALA A 1028 3.03 13.20 43.60
N LEU A 1029 2.98 12.63 42.39
CA LEU A 1029 3.25 11.21 42.13
C LEU A 1029 4.74 10.88 42.18
N ASP A 1030 5.63 11.86 41.95
CA ASP A 1030 7.09 11.67 42.02
C ASP A 1030 7.61 11.46 43.45
N GLN A 1031 6.78 11.73 44.46
CA GLN A 1031 7.08 11.42 45.86
C GLN A 1031 6.93 9.92 46.19
N LEU A 1032 6.35 9.13 45.27
CA LEU A 1032 6.19 7.68 45.39
C LEU A 1032 7.37 6.98 44.71
N SER A 1033 7.66 5.74 45.12
CA SER A 1033 8.66 4.92 44.42
C SER A 1033 8.24 4.69 42.97
N GLY A 1034 9.21 4.55 42.06
CA GLY A 1034 8.93 4.39 40.62
C GLY A 1034 7.92 3.26 40.34
N ARG A 1035 8.06 2.11 41.02
CA ARG A 1035 7.13 0.97 40.82
C ARG A 1035 5.71 1.26 41.28
N VAL A 1036 5.52 2.00 42.37
CA VAL A 1036 4.19 2.41 42.85
C VAL A 1036 3.58 3.42 41.88
N ARG A 1037 4.35 4.43 41.49
CA ARG A 1037 3.94 5.47 40.55
C ARG A 1037 3.47 4.86 39.22
N ASP A 1038 4.26 3.97 38.64
CA ASP A 1038 3.98 3.42 37.31
C ASP A 1038 2.70 2.57 37.31
N ASN A 1039 2.46 1.77 38.36
CA ASN A 1039 1.20 1.01 38.51
C ASN A 1039 -0.01 1.93 38.72
N LEU A 1040 0.12 2.99 39.54
CA LEU A 1040 -0.97 3.95 39.77
C LEU A 1040 -1.33 4.72 38.52
N LEU A 1041 -0.34 5.28 37.83
CA LEU A 1041 -0.53 6.09 36.64
C LEU A 1041 -1.19 5.26 35.53
N LEU A 1042 -0.74 4.01 35.34
CA LEU A 1042 -1.38 3.09 34.40
C LEU A 1042 -2.82 2.73 34.82
N GLY A 1043 -3.03 2.44 36.11
CA GLY A 1043 -4.36 2.13 36.65
C GLY A 1043 -5.35 3.27 36.43
N MET A 1044 -4.94 4.52 36.68
CA MET A 1044 -5.76 5.71 36.46
C MET A 1044 -6.07 5.93 34.98
N LYS A 1045 -5.10 5.72 34.09
CA LYS A 1045 -5.33 5.82 32.63
C LYS A 1045 -6.34 4.79 32.15
N LEU A 1046 -6.18 3.53 32.56
CA LEU A 1046 -7.14 2.48 32.24
C LEU A 1046 -8.51 2.74 32.85
N TYR A 1047 -8.57 3.31 34.06
CA TYR A 1047 -9.84 3.71 34.67
C TYR A 1047 -10.62 4.67 33.75
N PHE A 1048 -9.98 5.74 33.27
CA PHE A 1048 -10.66 6.71 32.41
C PHE A 1048 -10.98 6.17 31.03
N LEU A 1049 -10.12 5.30 30.48
CA LEU A 1049 -10.38 4.66 29.19
C LEU A 1049 -11.58 3.70 29.27
N LEU A 1050 -11.70 2.94 30.36
CA LEU A 1050 -12.68 1.87 30.50
C LEU A 1050 -13.97 2.32 31.21
N GLU A 1051 -13.98 3.46 31.92
CA GLU A 1051 -15.19 4.00 32.55
C GLU A 1051 -16.40 4.06 31.57
N PRO A 1052 -16.27 4.54 30.32
CA PRO A 1052 -17.36 4.50 29.34
C PRO A 1052 -17.83 3.07 29.01
N VAL A 1053 -16.92 2.11 28.98
CA VAL A 1053 -17.20 0.70 28.69
C VAL A 1053 -18.02 0.07 29.81
N TYR A 1054 -17.64 0.28 31.07
CA TYR A 1054 -18.37 -0.26 32.21
C TYR A 1054 -19.75 0.36 32.40
N ARG A 1055 -19.96 1.60 31.93
CA ARG A 1055 -21.30 2.22 31.91
C ARG A 1055 -22.26 1.49 30.98
N VAL A 1056 -21.76 0.97 29.86
CA VAL A 1056 -22.57 0.24 28.88
C VAL A 1056 -22.61 -1.28 29.16
N ASN A 1057 -21.60 -1.82 29.85
CA ASN A 1057 -21.53 -3.22 30.27
C ASN A 1057 -21.25 -3.36 31.78
N PRO A 1058 -22.27 -3.22 32.65
CA PRO A 1058 -22.09 -3.31 34.10
C PRO A 1058 -21.63 -4.69 34.58
N GLY A 1059 -21.88 -5.73 33.78
CA GLY A 1059 -21.48 -7.11 34.04
C GLY A 1059 -20.09 -7.44 33.54
N PHE A 1060 -19.29 -6.47 33.10
CA PHE A 1060 -17.92 -6.70 32.65
C PHE A 1060 -16.93 -6.84 33.81
N ASP A 1061 -15.90 -7.67 33.64
CA ASP A 1061 -14.86 -7.88 34.65
C ASP A 1061 -13.90 -6.69 34.71
N ALA A 1062 -13.82 -6.05 35.87
CA ALA A 1062 -12.97 -4.90 36.19
C ALA A 1062 -11.59 -5.29 36.73
N SER A 1063 -11.27 -6.59 36.79
CA SER A 1063 -10.02 -7.09 37.36
C SER A 1063 -8.78 -6.51 36.68
N CYS A 1064 -8.77 -6.36 35.35
CA CYS A 1064 -7.59 -5.85 34.61
C CYS A 1064 -7.18 -4.43 35.00
N CYS A 1065 -8.13 -3.60 35.43
CA CYS A 1065 -7.86 -2.25 35.92
C CYS A 1065 -7.60 -2.27 37.44
N ALA A 1066 -8.42 -3.00 38.20
CA ALA A 1066 -8.32 -3.10 39.66
C ALA A 1066 -6.98 -3.65 40.14
N ILE A 1067 -6.41 -4.60 39.40
CA ILE A 1067 -5.18 -5.30 39.77
C ILE A 1067 -3.97 -4.38 39.88
N LEU A 1068 -3.90 -3.33 39.06
CA LEU A 1068 -2.84 -2.33 39.09
C LEU A 1068 -2.88 -1.49 40.38
N PHE A 1069 -4.08 -1.12 40.83
CA PHE A 1069 -4.27 -0.41 42.09
C PHE A 1069 -3.96 -1.31 43.30
N CYS A 1070 -4.39 -2.57 43.26
CA CYS A 1070 -4.03 -3.56 44.28
C CYS A 1070 -2.51 -3.74 44.38
N LYS A 1071 -1.81 -3.83 43.24
CA LYS A 1071 -0.36 -4.01 43.22
C LYS A 1071 0.37 -2.75 43.70
N ALA A 1072 -0.07 -1.56 43.28
CA ALA A 1072 0.46 -0.30 43.77
C ALA A 1072 0.34 -0.20 45.29
N MET A 1073 -0.80 -0.62 45.86
CA MET A 1073 -1.03 -0.64 47.29
C MET A 1073 -0.10 -1.61 48.03
N GLU A 1074 0.08 -2.83 47.53
CA GLU A 1074 1.02 -3.79 48.10
C GLU A 1074 2.45 -3.26 48.11
N LEU A 1075 2.90 -2.70 46.98
CA LEU A 1075 4.23 -2.09 46.87
C LEU A 1075 4.39 -0.90 47.82
N ARG A 1076 3.36 -0.06 47.95
CA ARG A 1076 3.37 1.07 48.88
C ARG A 1076 3.46 0.61 50.33
N MET A 1077 2.74 -0.44 50.71
CA MET A 1077 2.85 -1.04 52.05
C MET A 1077 4.26 -1.57 52.30
N LYS A 1078 4.88 -2.22 51.32
CA LYS A 1078 6.28 -2.66 51.41
C LYS A 1078 7.21 -1.47 51.61
N ASP A 1079 7.08 -0.42 50.80
CA ASP A 1079 7.92 0.78 50.89
C ASP A 1079 7.82 1.47 52.25
N CYS A 1080 6.62 1.48 52.87
CA CYS A 1080 6.40 2.18 54.13
C CYS A 1080 6.69 1.33 55.38
N PHE A 1081 6.38 0.03 55.36
CA PHE A 1081 6.35 -0.79 56.57
C PHE A 1081 7.43 -1.87 56.63
N LEU A 1082 7.97 -2.33 55.49
CA LEU A 1082 8.85 -3.51 55.46
C LEU A 1082 10.02 -3.38 56.44
N LYS A 1083 10.81 -2.31 56.29
CA LYS A 1083 12.00 -2.07 57.10
C LYS A 1083 11.65 -1.89 58.58
N SER A 1084 10.68 -1.01 58.88
CA SER A 1084 10.26 -0.73 60.25
C SER A 1084 9.73 -1.97 60.97
N LEU A 1085 8.94 -2.81 60.31
CA LEU A 1085 8.41 -4.04 60.92
C LEU A 1085 9.50 -5.11 61.12
N GLN A 1086 10.47 -5.20 60.20
CA GLN A 1086 11.64 -6.08 60.37
C GLN A 1086 12.52 -5.67 61.55
N GLU A 1087 12.68 -4.36 61.79
CA GLU A 1087 13.42 -3.83 62.94
C GLU A 1087 12.66 -3.98 64.26
N LEU A 1088 11.35 -3.73 64.25
CA LEU A 1088 10.51 -3.76 65.45
C LEU A 1088 10.15 -5.16 65.92
N PHE A 1089 9.91 -6.08 64.98
CA PHE A 1089 9.44 -7.44 65.25
C PHE A 1089 10.26 -8.50 64.50
N PRO A 1090 11.60 -8.53 64.64
CA PRO A 1090 12.50 -9.36 63.82
C PRO A 1090 12.22 -10.86 63.94
N GLU A 1091 11.78 -11.32 65.11
CA GLU A 1091 11.49 -12.72 65.41
C GLU A 1091 10.03 -13.12 65.12
N PHE A 1092 9.17 -12.16 64.74
CA PHE A 1092 7.79 -12.49 64.41
C PHE A 1092 7.75 -13.30 63.12
N LYS A 1093 7.10 -14.45 63.18
CA LYS A 1093 7.10 -15.44 62.12
C LYS A 1093 5.94 -15.19 61.16
N ILE A 1094 6.27 -15.05 59.88
CA ILE A 1094 5.31 -15.05 58.77
C ILE A 1094 5.48 -16.34 57.96
N ARG A 1095 4.55 -16.70 57.07
CA ARG A 1095 4.71 -17.92 56.24
C ARG A 1095 5.61 -17.64 55.03
N GLY A 1096 6.56 -18.52 54.73
CA GLY A 1096 7.47 -18.37 53.57
C GLY A 1096 6.82 -18.80 52.26
N MET A 1097 7.27 -18.25 51.12
CA MET A 1097 6.75 -18.64 49.79
C MET A 1097 7.40 -19.93 49.27
N GLY A 1098 6.57 -20.85 48.77
CA GLY A 1098 6.97 -22.11 48.11
C GLY A 1098 6.58 -23.38 48.90
N LYS A 1099 6.28 -24.47 48.18
CA LYS A 1099 5.96 -25.77 48.81
C LYS A 1099 7.10 -26.21 49.72
N GLY A 1100 6.80 -26.37 51.02
CA GLY A 1100 7.73 -26.90 52.03
C GLY A 1100 8.50 -25.86 52.86
N ARG A 1101 8.29 -24.55 52.66
CA ARG A 1101 9.10 -23.51 53.33
C ARG A 1101 8.63 -23.10 54.73
N GLY A 1102 7.47 -23.55 55.18
CA GLY A 1102 6.98 -23.34 56.56
C GLY A 1102 6.83 -21.86 56.94
N THR A 1103 7.22 -21.50 58.17
CA THR A 1103 7.24 -20.11 58.66
C THR A 1103 8.67 -19.54 58.68
N VAL A 1104 8.84 -18.31 58.19
CA VAL A 1104 10.09 -17.53 58.14
C VAL A 1104 10.00 -16.37 59.13
N ALA A 1105 11.07 -16.09 59.87
CA ALA A 1105 11.14 -14.91 60.73
C ALA A 1105 11.18 -13.63 59.88
N LEU A 1106 10.54 -12.55 60.33
CA LEU A 1106 10.48 -11.28 59.59
C LEU A 1106 11.86 -10.76 59.16
N LYS A 1107 12.89 -10.93 60.00
CA LYS A 1107 14.28 -10.56 59.68
C LYS A 1107 14.86 -11.30 58.45
N ASP A 1108 14.37 -12.51 58.18
CA ASP A 1108 14.84 -13.38 57.08
C ASP A 1108 13.84 -13.43 55.91
N ALA A 1109 12.71 -12.72 56.03
CA ALA A 1109 11.66 -12.67 55.03
C ALA A 1109 12.12 -11.93 53.77
N LYS A 1110 11.91 -12.55 52.61
CA LYS A 1110 12.18 -11.93 51.31
C LYS A 1110 11.10 -10.89 50.97
N TYR A 1111 11.45 -9.91 50.14
CA TYR A 1111 10.56 -8.84 49.68
C TYR A 1111 9.25 -9.38 49.05
N GLU A 1112 9.32 -10.55 48.39
CA GLU A 1112 8.17 -11.17 47.75
C GLU A 1112 7.24 -11.88 48.75
N GLU A 1113 7.70 -12.22 49.96
CA GLU A 1113 6.96 -13.01 50.96
C GLU A 1113 6.00 -12.17 51.83
N LEU A 1114 6.07 -10.84 51.74
CA LEU A 1114 5.23 -9.90 52.49
C LEU A 1114 4.07 -9.38 51.64
N THR A 1115 2.99 -10.17 51.55
CA THR A 1115 1.72 -9.80 50.90
C THR A 1115 0.87 -8.86 51.77
N LEU A 1116 -0.22 -8.31 51.22
CA LEU A 1116 -1.17 -7.51 52.01
C LEU A 1116 -1.76 -8.28 53.20
N GLY A 1117 -2.01 -9.59 53.04
CA GLY A 1117 -2.47 -10.45 54.14
C GLY A 1117 -1.43 -10.58 55.25
N ALA A 1118 -0.15 -10.72 54.90
CA ALA A 1118 0.94 -10.77 55.87
C ALA A 1118 1.03 -9.47 56.69
N PHE A 1119 0.91 -8.30 56.06
CA PHE A 1119 0.83 -7.02 56.77
C PHE A 1119 -0.39 -6.96 57.71
N GLY A 1120 -1.56 -7.41 57.26
CA GLY A 1120 -2.76 -7.46 58.09
C GLY A 1120 -2.56 -8.27 59.37
N VAL A 1121 -1.93 -9.45 59.27
CA VAL A 1121 -1.64 -10.32 60.42
C VAL A 1121 -0.65 -9.68 61.39
N ILE A 1122 0.44 -9.08 60.89
CA ILE A 1122 1.45 -8.42 61.73
C ILE A 1122 0.80 -7.24 62.49
N LEU A 1123 0.08 -6.38 61.77
CA LEU A 1123 -0.55 -5.19 62.35
C LEU A 1123 -1.63 -5.56 63.38
N ARG A 1124 -2.44 -6.60 63.11
CA ARG A 1124 -3.46 -7.08 64.04
C ARG A 1124 -2.87 -7.53 65.38
N ASN A 1125 -1.74 -8.25 65.34
CA ASN A 1125 -1.08 -8.78 66.54
C ASN A 1125 -0.32 -7.70 67.34
N HIS A 1126 0.06 -6.59 66.69
CA HIS A 1126 0.88 -5.54 67.31
C HIS A 1126 0.20 -4.17 67.42
N ARG A 1127 -1.10 -4.03 67.14
CA ARG A 1127 -1.82 -2.74 67.12
C ARG A 1127 -1.67 -1.89 68.39
N ALA A 1128 -1.73 -2.52 69.58
CA ALA A 1128 -1.60 -1.81 70.86
C ALA A 1128 -0.17 -1.30 71.09
N GLU A 1129 0.83 -2.07 70.66
CA GLU A 1129 2.24 -1.70 70.74
C GLU A 1129 2.59 -0.59 69.75
N LEU A 1130 2.10 -0.69 68.51
CA LEU A 1130 2.25 0.33 67.49
C LEU A 1130 1.60 1.66 67.93
N GLY A 1131 0.40 1.62 68.50
CA GLY A 1131 -0.27 2.82 69.04
C GLY A 1131 0.52 3.51 70.16
N ARG A 1132 1.07 2.74 71.12
CA ARG A 1132 1.94 3.29 72.18
C ARG A 1132 3.20 3.94 71.62
N ARG A 1133 3.81 3.34 70.60
CA ARG A 1133 5.02 3.88 69.95
C ARG A 1133 4.74 5.15 69.19
N MET A 1134 3.63 5.23 68.46
CA MET A 1134 3.25 6.46 67.77
C MET A 1134 2.97 7.61 68.74
N GLN A 1135 2.34 7.31 69.89
CA GLN A 1135 2.15 8.28 70.97
C GLN A 1135 3.50 8.76 71.55
N ALA A 1136 4.45 7.85 71.76
CA ALA A 1136 5.81 8.19 72.20
C ALA A 1136 6.60 9.00 71.14
N ALA A 1137 6.35 8.76 69.86
CA ALA A 1137 6.93 9.49 68.74
C ALA A 1137 6.22 10.83 68.44
N GLY A 1138 5.38 11.33 69.35
CA GLY A 1138 4.73 12.64 69.23
C GLY A 1138 3.50 12.68 68.30
N ASN A 1139 2.96 11.53 67.91
CA ASN A 1139 1.80 11.43 67.02
C ASN A 1139 0.61 10.72 67.69
N PRO A 1140 -0.05 11.35 68.68
CA PRO A 1140 -1.13 10.73 69.46
C PRO A 1140 -2.40 10.42 68.64
N GLN A 1141 -2.52 10.97 67.43
CA GLN A 1141 -3.63 10.70 66.52
C GLN A 1141 -3.65 9.27 65.96
N TYR A 1142 -2.53 8.53 66.03
CA TYR A 1142 -2.41 7.14 65.57
C TYR A 1142 -2.46 6.15 66.75
N ASP A 1143 -3.54 6.23 67.53
CA ASP A 1143 -3.79 5.38 68.69
C ASP A 1143 -4.22 3.95 68.30
N GLU A 1144 -4.48 3.07 69.30
CA GLU A 1144 -4.91 1.70 69.02
C GLU A 1144 -6.19 1.64 68.17
N ASN A 1145 -7.12 2.59 68.36
CA ASN A 1145 -8.37 2.64 67.59
C ASN A 1145 -8.10 2.98 66.13
N TRP A 1146 -7.17 3.89 65.86
CA TRP A 1146 -6.72 4.21 64.51
C TRP A 1146 -6.08 2.99 63.85
N TRP A 1147 -5.15 2.30 64.52
CA TRP A 1147 -4.52 1.08 63.98
C TRP A 1147 -5.53 -0.04 63.73
N ARG A 1148 -6.54 -0.17 64.59
CA ARG A 1148 -7.66 -1.11 64.39
C ARG A 1148 -8.49 -0.74 63.15
N ALA A 1149 -8.78 0.54 62.94
CA ALA A 1149 -9.51 1.02 61.76
C ALA A 1149 -8.68 0.92 60.47
N PHE A 1150 -7.36 1.15 60.55
CA PHE A 1150 -6.42 0.99 59.45
C PHE A 1150 -6.29 -0.49 59.06
N GLU A 1151 -6.11 -1.39 60.02
CA GLU A 1151 -6.04 -2.84 59.78
C GLU A 1151 -7.34 -3.40 59.21
N ALA A 1152 -8.50 -2.98 59.72
CA ALA A 1152 -9.79 -3.39 59.16
C ALA A 1152 -9.94 -2.99 57.69
N ARG A 1153 -9.57 -1.75 57.33
CA ARG A 1153 -9.58 -1.28 55.93
C ARG A 1153 -8.54 -2.03 55.08
N LEU A 1154 -7.36 -2.33 55.62
CA LEU A 1154 -6.33 -3.11 54.93
C LEU A 1154 -6.80 -4.54 54.65
N GLN A 1155 -7.52 -5.15 55.60
CA GLN A 1155 -8.14 -6.46 55.43
C GLN A 1155 -9.24 -6.43 54.37
N ASP A 1156 -10.08 -5.39 54.34
CA ASP A 1156 -11.07 -5.19 53.27
C ASP A 1156 -10.39 -5.08 51.89
N CYS A 1157 -9.29 -4.33 51.78
CA CYS A 1157 -8.48 -4.26 50.56
C CYS A 1157 -7.86 -5.62 50.19
N ALA A 1158 -7.34 -6.38 51.16
CA ALA A 1158 -6.79 -7.71 50.93
C ALA A 1158 -7.86 -8.70 50.44
N ASN A 1159 -9.07 -8.64 51.01
CA ASN A 1159 -10.22 -9.44 50.60
C ASN A 1159 -10.68 -9.07 49.19
N ARG A 1160 -10.78 -7.78 48.85
CA ARG A 1160 -11.13 -7.31 47.49
C ARG A 1160 -10.06 -7.66 46.47
N ARG A 1161 -8.78 -7.57 46.83
CA ARG A 1161 -7.69 -8.08 45.99
C ARG A 1161 -7.86 -9.58 45.76
N ASN A 1162 -8.11 -10.38 46.80
CA ASN A 1162 -8.33 -11.82 46.64
C ASN A 1162 -9.53 -12.11 45.72
N GLN A 1163 -10.61 -11.33 45.87
CA GLN A 1163 -11.78 -11.39 45.00
C GLN A 1163 -11.40 -11.10 43.54
N CYS A 1164 -10.59 -10.07 43.31
CA CYS A 1164 -10.04 -9.71 42.00
C CYS A 1164 -9.12 -10.79 41.40
N CYS A 1165 -8.51 -11.64 42.23
CA CYS A 1165 -7.56 -12.67 41.78
C CYS A 1165 -8.18 -14.04 41.47
N HIS A 1166 -9.18 -14.50 42.24
CA HIS A 1166 -9.62 -15.92 42.17
C HIS A 1166 -11.12 -16.17 42.33
N SER A 1167 -11.94 -15.19 42.71
CA SER A 1167 -13.40 -15.35 42.64
C SER A 1167 -13.93 -14.85 41.30
N GLY A 1168 -15.01 -15.44 40.78
CA GLY A 1168 -15.61 -15.00 39.52
C GLY A 1168 -15.92 -13.48 39.49
N LEU A 1169 -16.13 -12.96 38.27
CA LEU A 1169 -16.50 -11.57 37.92
C LEU A 1169 -16.24 -10.48 38.99
N PHE A 1170 -15.14 -9.73 38.87
CA PHE A 1170 -14.91 -8.54 39.71
C PHE A 1170 -15.65 -7.34 39.12
N SER A 1171 -16.76 -6.92 39.71
CA SER A 1171 -17.62 -5.88 39.11
C SER A 1171 -16.99 -4.48 39.12
N TRP A 1172 -17.44 -3.60 38.23
CA TRP A 1172 -17.07 -2.18 38.27
C TRP A 1172 -17.43 -1.51 39.61
N MET A 1173 -18.53 -1.93 40.25
CA MET A 1173 -18.89 -1.42 41.58
C MET A 1173 -17.87 -1.83 42.64
N ASP A 1174 -17.33 -3.05 42.57
CA ASP A 1174 -16.28 -3.50 43.49
C ASP A 1174 -14.96 -2.77 43.23
N HIS A 1175 -14.66 -2.43 41.98
CA HIS A 1175 -13.56 -1.54 41.62
C HIS A 1175 -13.72 -0.14 42.22
N LEU A 1176 -14.89 0.47 42.12
CA LEU A 1176 -15.16 1.78 42.73
C LEU A 1176 -15.06 1.74 44.26
N ARG A 1177 -15.46 0.63 44.90
CA ARG A 1177 -15.28 0.43 46.34
C ARG A 1177 -13.80 0.30 46.72
N LEU A 1178 -13.02 -0.47 45.96
CA LEU A 1178 -11.56 -0.57 46.13
C LEU A 1178 -10.90 0.82 46.02
N LEU A 1179 -11.26 1.62 45.01
CA LEU A 1179 -10.74 2.98 44.86
C LEU A 1179 -11.16 3.88 46.03
N ALA A 1180 -12.37 3.72 46.55
CA ALA A 1180 -12.79 4.44 47.74
C ALA A 1180 -11.93 4.06 48.97
N ASP A 1181 -11.65 2.78 49.18
CA ASP A 1181 -10.79 2.31 50.28
C ASP A 1181 -9.35 2.86 50.14
N LEU A 1182 -8.81 2.90 48.92
CA LEU A 1182 -7.44 3.36 48.66
C LEU A 1182 -7.28 4.87 48.80
N PHE A 1183 -8.25 5.67 48.35
CA PHE A 1183 -8.08 7.11 48.15
C PHE A 1183 -9.01 8.01 48.99
N ARG A 1184 -10.03 7.51 49.71
CA ARG A 1184 -11.00 8.38 50.42
C ARG A 1184 -10.97 8.19 51.96
N VAL A 1185 -11.11 9.30 52.68
CA VAL A 1185 -11.16 9.33 54.17
C VAL A 1185 -12.52 8.91 54.70
N ASP A 1186 -13.59 9.36 54.03
CA ASP A 1186 -14.97 9.19 54.50
C ASP A 1186 -15.87 8.60 53.40
N LYS A 1187 -16.69 7.61 53.77
CA LYS A 1187 -17.56 6.85 52.83
C LYS A 1187 -18.99 7.43 52.71
N THR A 1188 -19.27 8.56 53.37
CA THR A 1188 -20.63 9.12 53.48
C THR A 1188 -21.16 9.68 52.16
N LYS A 1189 -22.40 9.30 51.80
CA LYS A 1189 -23.13 9.85 50.65
C LYS A 1189 -23.55 11.31 50.92
N GLY A 1190 -23.14 12.25 50.07
CA GLY A 1190 -23.71 13.62 50.02
C GLY A 1190 -22.76 14.80 50.25
N ARG A 1191 -21.45 14.58 50.43
CA ARG A 1191 -20.41 15.64 50.43
C ARG A 1191 -19.29 15.26 49.46
N ASP A 1192 -18.53 16.24 48.98
CA ASP A 1192 -17.31 15.99 48.21
C ASP A 1192 -16.36 15.12 49.06
N PRO A 1193 -15.99 13.91 48.58
CA PRO A 1193 -15.20 12.98 49.37
C PRO A 1193 -13.83 13.57 49.67
N LYS A 1194 -13.51 13.76 50.95
CA LYS A 1194 -12.16 14.17 51.37
C LYS A 1194 -11.18 13.06 50.99
N ILE A 1195 -10.15 13.42 50.24
CA ILE A 1195 -9.15 12.48 49.75
C ILE A 1195 -8.13 12.21 50.86
N GLY A 1196 -7.84 10.93 51.07
CA GLY A 1196 -7.02 10.38 52.16
C GLY A 1196 -7.50 8.98 52.53
N GLY A 1197 -7.06 7.96 51.81
CA GLY A 1197 -7.32 6.55 52.12
C GLY A 1197 -6.05 5.82 52.52
N ILE A 1198 -6.10 4.48 52.50
CA ILE A 1198 -5.00 3.64 53.00
C ILE A 1198 -3.68 3.91 52.24
N LEU A 1199 -3.75 4.27 50.95
CA LEU A 1199 -2.56 4.55 50.16
C LEU A 1199 -1.74 5.71 50.77
N PHE A 1200 -2.40 6.78 51.23
CA PHE A 1200 -1.74 7.93 51.85
C PHE A 1200 -1.41 7.67 53.32
N GLU A 1201 -2.35 7.07 54.06
CA GLU A 1201 -2.18 6.73 55.47
C GLU A 1201 -1.04 5.74 55.73
N SER A 1202 -0.72 4.88 54.76
CA SER A 1202 0.40 3.93 54.84
C SER A 1202 1.74 4.59 55.15
N ALA A 1203 1.92 5.88 54.82
CA ALA A 1203 3.14 6.64 55.13
C ALA A 1203 3.49 6.64 56.62
N VAL A 1204 2.49 6.43 57.51
CA VAL A 1204 2.71 6.29 58.95
C VAL A 1204 3.74 5.21 59.29
N GLY A 1205 3.87 4.17 58.45
CA GLY A 1205 4.84 3.09 58.63
C GLY A 1205 6.29 3.55 58.59
N MET A 1206 6.58 4.63 57.85
CA MET A 1206 7.92 5.22 57.79
C MET A 1206 8.30 5.89 59.11
N GLY A 1207 7.31 6.39 59.86
CA GLY A 1207 7.51 7.02 61.18
C GLY A 1207 7.69 6.03 62.33
N LEU A 1208 7.65 4.71 62.06
CA LEU A 1208 7.82 3.65 63.07
C LEU A 1208 9.29 3.32 63.37
N SER A 1209 10.23 3.59 62.46
CA SER A 1209 11.66 3.44 62.69
C SER A 1209 12.21 4.74 63.30
N GLY A 1210 12.86 4.65 64.46
CA GLY A 1210 13.37 5.79 65.25
C GLY A 1210 14.57 6.55 64.65
N SER A 1211 14.64 6.68 63.33
CA SER A 1211 15.70 7.41 62.63
C SER A 1211 15.12 8.61 61.86
N GLU A 1212 15.23 9.77 62.50
CA GLU A 1212 15.28 11.16 61.97
C GLU A 1212 14.36 11.59 60.79
N GLN A 1213 13.44 12.50 61.14
CA GLN A 1213 12.81 13.61 60.40
C GLN A 1213 11.98 13.31 59.12
N VAL A 1214 10.66 13.55 59.26
CA VAL A 1214 9.68 13.82 58.19
C VAL A 1214 9.85 15.24 57.66
#